data_AF-A0AAV7X8C9-F1
#
_entry.id   AF-A0AAV7X8C9-F1
#
_cell.length_a   1.000
_cell.length_b   1.000
_cell.length_c   1.000
_cell.angle_alpha   90.00
_cell.angle_beta   90.00
_cell.angle_gamma   90.00
#
_symmetry.space_group_name_H-M   'P 1'
#
loop_
_entity.id
_entity.type
_entity.pdbx_description
1 polymer ?
#
loop_
_entity_poly.entity_id
_entity_poly.type
_entity_poly.pdbx_seq_one_letter_code
_entity_poly.pdbx_strand_id
1 'polypeptide(L)'
;MSYGHAPKSFPMAKLTSKRAIRDSFDEEEASDDVDDEVFIRDGRNGYKMDKESGVKKPLMPLRRQKRLKNSMFASSATHEPRSRFKIFLAPCCYGVAALSILLGLMAFSVIIINYFSLPLSRIQLWFGKNSTPPGENILPCTMFSLTNVWYHSFPKLTSETAIRLNDVNHDGILDIILGYGTGTDGRNVPDFVCTLYFGRDPPCLGGIVALNGKNGEIVWQHWTRRPVFSIDCTADITKDGVNDCLVGGKGGLLHVINGHDGSLLWHLEDQLGHQKAEVVLDVYSAQYIADIDGDGVVDVIASHTVSDLSGNAVKGHLLVISGKFGHMLRMVEMPGGSESYYSPQLLVHPDGETVILIGTGGTASHSWGGLHAVPLRQLAGTDKVPFQTLITSDSRGLMSPPVLVDINHDGTEDIVISLFNSTVVALDGKTYKTLWNYTFTNSQTFSSPTPGFFNDDDVPDFLVKYQNGPDFPVYFYSEMNILDGKTGQPLLDHPVVDSVGSQMGGLSISVEGPGNDWFLYWTVNCAGHEGSQTPFSFAKGSDIVAQSQADVCRLRFNSSMVATQFAINQHVDAPGFLIYSTDKQESIEYNNSKESLHEARQYLASHPDFWSTYGAQEDGFKSSSGDAFQSEDTNQPGR
;
A
#
# COMPACT_ATOMS: atom_id res chain seq x y z
N MET A 1 -24.31 51.94 26.67
CA MET A 1 -23.40 51.16 27.55
C MET A 1 -22.63 50.24 26.60
N SER A 2 -21.33 50.39 26.28
CA SER A 2 -20.17 50.88 27.05
C SER A 2 -19.97 50.02 28.31
N TYR A 3 -18.85 49.30 28.53
CA TYR A 3 -17.49 49.33 27.92
C TYR A 3 -17.08 47.92 27.40
N GLY A 4 -15.97 47.66 26.68
CA GLY A 4 -14.98 48.56 26.04
C GLY A 4 -13.57 48.56 26.65
N HIS A 5 -12.67 47.63 26.27
CA HIS A 5 -11.21 47.77 26.44
C HIS A 5 -10.39 46.93 25.42
N ALA A 6 -9.11 47.26 25.25
CA ALA A 6 -8.22 46.81 24.16
C ALA A 6 -6.81 46.40 24.70
N PRO A 7 -5.89 45.85 23.89
CA PRO A 7 -4.73 45.08 24.38
C PRO A 7 -3.53 45.93 24.82
N LYS A 8 -2.50 45.26 25.36
CA LYS A 8 -1.17 45.82 25.64
C LYS A 8 -0.07 44.93 25.07
N SER A 9 1.07 45.53 24.73
CA SER A 9 2.27 44.87 24.21
C SER A 9 3.54 45.59 24.70
N PHE A 10 4.68 44.88 24.66
CA PHE A 10 6.05 45.39 24.86
C PHE A 10 6.38 45.88 26.30
N PRO A 11 7.67 45.91 26.75
CA PRO A 11 8.87 46.24 25.98
C PRO A 11 10.02 45.21 25.94
N MET A 12 10.95 45.48 25.01
CA MET A 12 12.26 44.86 24.82
C MET A 12 13.31 45.52 25.74
N ALA A 13 14.27 44.76 26.26
CA ALA A 13 15.46 45.29 26.93
C ALA A 13 16.74 44.55 26.50
N LYS A 14 17.77 45.30 26.08
CA LYS A 14 19.13 44.79 25.86
C LYS A 14 19.95 44.94 27.13
N LEU A 15 20.89 44.02 27.36
CA LEU A 15 22.10 44.33 28.11
C LEU A 15 23.33 43.78 27.38
N THR A 16 24.42 44.54 27.37
CA THR A 16 25.68 44.18 26.71
C THR A 16 26.85 44.46 27.66
N SER A 17 27.82 43.55 27.77
CA SER A 17 29.07 43.84 28.47
C SER A 17 30.25 42.95 28.01
N LYS A 18 31.31 43.64 27.58
CA LYS A 18 32.76 43.35 27.55
C LYS A 18 33.23 41.90 27.92
N ARG A 19 34.09 41.21 27.15
CA ARG A 19 35.35 41.54 26.40
C ARG A 19 36.63 41.53 27.26
N ALA A 20 37.29 40.36 27.34
CA ALA A 20 38.70 40.08 27.71
C ALA A 20 38.96 38.55 27.48
N ILE A 21 40.15 37.96 27.35
CA ILE A 21 41.53 38.35 26.92
C ILE A 21 42.20 37.02 26.46
N ARG A 22 42.67 36.88 25.22
CA ARG A 22 44.08 36.99 24.74
C ARG A 22 45.13 36.18 25.52
N ASP A 23 45.59 35.06 24.95
CA ASP A 23 46.86 34.99 24.19
C ASP A 23 46.73 33.91 23.07
N SER A 24 47.48 33.80 21.97
CA SER A 24 48.79 34.29 21.47
C SER A 24 50.10 33.63 21.97
N PHE A 25 50.53 32.55 21.27
CA PHE A 25 51.93 32.15 21.04
C PHE A 25 52.11 31.89 19.52
N ASP A 26 53.21 32.37 18.95
CA ASP A 26 53.66 32.22 17.56
C ASP A 26 55.09 31.58 17.55
N GLU A 27 55.73 31.49 16.38
CA GLU A 27 57.18 31.24 16.15
C GLU A 27 57.70 29.77 16.36
N GLU A 28 58.65 29.21 15.59
CA GLU A 28 59.29 29.61 14.30
C GLU A 28 60.05 28.44 13.59
N GLU A 29 60.38 28.66 12.30
CA GLU A 29 61.54 28.21 11.48
C GLU A 29 61.98 26.72 11.26
N ALA A 30 62.77 26.56 10.17
CA ALA A 30 63.68 25.48 9.73
C ALA A 30 63.08 24.07 9.43
N SER A 31 63.32 23.36 8.31
CA SER A 31 64.35 23.33 7.24
C SER A 31 65.70 22.68 7.58
N ASP A 32 65.99 21.51 7.00
CA ASP A 32 67.32 21.12 6.51
C ASP A 32 67.23 19.89 5.56
N ASP A 33 68.09 19.85 4.55
CA ASP A 33 68.28 18.73 3.62
C ASP A 33 69.52 17.89 4.00
N VAL A 34 69.45 16.56 3.93
CA VAL A 34 70.65 15.68 3.92
C VAL A 34 70.41 14.47 3.00
N ASP A 35 71.20 14.37 1.92
CA ASP A 35 71.38 13.15 1.13
C ASP A 35 72.29 12.14 1.85
N ASP A 36 72.15 10.84 1.58
CA ASP A 36 73.29 9.92 1.62
C ASP A 36 73.13 8.73 0.64
N GLU A 37 74.23 8.19 0.14
CA GLU A 37 74.27 7.45 -1.15
C GLU A 37 74.84 6.02 -1.07
N VAL A 38 74.63 5.24 -2.16
CA VAL A 38 75.42 4.05 -2.59
C VAL A 38 75.36 2.75 -1.77
N PHE A 39 74.98 1.66 -2.43
CA PHE A 39 75.83 0.45 -2.54
C PHE A 39 75.57 -0.33 -3.86
N ILE A 40 76.61 -0.97 -4.40
CA ILE A 40 76.67 -1.55 -5.77
C ILE A 40 76.91 -3.07 -5.71
N ARG A 41 76.33 -3.86 -6.65
CA ARG A 41 77.00 -5.08 -7.18
C ARG A 41 76.44 -5.67 -8.50
N ASP A 42 77.37 -6.09 -9.36
CA ASP A 42 77.22 -6.87 -10.61
C ASP A 42 76.88 -8.37 -10.36
N GLY A 43 76.55 -9.25 -11.32
CA GLY A 43 76.45 -9.17 -12.79
C GLY A 43 76.57 -10.57 -13.46
N ARG A 44 76.82 -10.63 -14.79
CA ARG A 44 76.89 -11.83 -15.73
C ARG A 44 75.53 -12.29 -16.31
N ASN A 45 75.38 -12.75 -17.57
CA ASN A 45 76.21 -12.87 -18.80
C ASN A 45 75.29 -12.60 -20.04
N GLY A 46 75.72 -11.98 -21.16
CA GLY A 46 76.27 -12.64 -22.38
C GLY A 46 75.20 -13.28 -23.30
N TYR A 47 75.20 -13.19 -24.66
CA TYR A 47 76.18 -12.70 -25.64
C TYR A 47 75.58 -12.66 -27.08
N LYS A 48 75.93 -11.67 -27.95
CA LYS A 48 76.12 -11.70 -29.45
C LYS A 48 75.76 -10.39 -30.20
N MET A 49 76.18 -10.30 -31.47
CA MET A 49 76.29 -9.09 -32.33
C MET A 49 76.16 -9.44 -33.84
N ASP A 50 76.39 -8.45 -34.73
CA ASP A 50 76.53 -8.53 -36.21
C ASP A 50 75.22 -8.65 -37.06
N LYS A 51 75.06 -8.08 -38.29
CA LYS A 51 75.82 -7.08 -39.10
C LYS A 51 75.04 -6.56 -40.34
N GLU A 52 75.54 -5.47 -40.96
CA GLU A 52 75.54 -5.07 -42.40
C GLU A 52 74.27 -5.24 -43.29
N SER A 53 73.66 -4.18 -43.86
CA SER A 53 74.00 -3.41 -45.09
C SER A 53 73.36 -3.93 -46.42
N GLY A 54 72.78 -3.06 -47.27
CA GLY A 54 72.08 -3.52 -48.50
C GLY A 54 71.49 -2.44 -49.45
N VAL A 55 72.32 -1.88 -50.34
CA VAL A 55 72.06 -0.78 -51.30
C VAL A 55 70.98 -1.07 -52.38
N LYS A 56 70.09 -0.09 -52.71
CA LYS A 56 69.84 0.46 -54.10
C LYS A 56 68.69 1.50 -54.23
N LYS A 57 68.92 2.51 -55.08
CA LYS A 57 67.94 3.42 -55.76
C LYS A 57 68.00 3.12 -57.29
N PRO A 58 67.62 3.99 -58.27
CA PRO A 58 66.68 5.15 -58.35
C PRO A 58 65.79 5.11 -59.65
N LEU A 59 65.27 6.30 -60.07
CA LEU A 59 64.91 6.79 -61.43
C LEU A 59 63.39 6.88 -61.72
N MET A 60 62.77 7.93 -62.30
CA MET A 60 63.02 9.34 -62.72
C MET A 60 61.70 9.82 -63.43
N PRO A 61 61.47 11.04 -63.98
CA PRO A 61 62.09 12.39 -63.90
C PRO A 61 60.99 13.48 -63.51
N LEU A 62 60.95 14.82 -63.75
CA LEU A 62 61.89 15.96 -64.03
C LEU A 62 61.33 17.28 -63.36
N ARG A 63 60.90 18.45 -63.90
CA ARG A 63 60.96 19.15 -65.23
C ARG A 63 60.85 20.73 -65.21
N ARG A 64 61.73 21.45 -64.48
CA ARG A 64 62.15 22.89 -64.67
C ARG A 64 61.28 24.12 -64.25
N GLN A 65 61.85 24.91 -63.32
CA GLN A 65 62.25 26.35 -63.38
C GLN A 65 61.54 27.43 -64.26
N LYS A 66 61.26 28.61 -63.65
CA LYS A 66 61.70 30.02 -63.99
C LYS A 66 61.12 30.98 -62.89
N ARG A 67 61.77 32.06 -62.37
CA ARG A 67 62.34 33.34 -62.90
C ARG A 67 61.30 34.29 -63.54
N LEU A 68 61.25 35.63 -63.31
CA LEU A 68 61.84 36.57 -62.32
C LEU A 68 61.27 38.03 -62.53
N LYS A 69 61.30 38.93 -61.52
CA LYS A 69 61.09 40.43 -61.59
C LYS A 69 59.66 40.93 -61.93
N ASN A 70 59.18 42.16 -61.62
CA ASN A 70 59.68 43.43 -61.00
C ASN A 70 58.43 44.27 -60.53
N SER A 71 58.44 45.45 -59.86
CA SER A 71 59.26 46.05 -58.76
C SER A 71 58.79 47.49 -58.39
N MET A 72 58.65 47.82 -57.08
CA MET A 72 58.55 49.19 -56.48
C MET A 72 57.28 50.02 -56.80
N PHE A 73 56.76 50.94 -55.96
CA PHE A 73 57.40 52.00 -55.14
C PHE A 73 56.87 52.18 -53.68
N ALA A 74 57.41 53.19 -52.98
CA ALA A 74 57.36 53.50 -51.52
C ALA A 74 55.97 53.97 -50.96
N SER A 75 55.75 54.27 -49.66
CA SER A 75 56.68 54.65 -48.56
C SER A 75 56.12 54.45 -47.12
N SER A 76 56.99 54.65 -46.10
CA SER A 76 56.76 54.93 -44.65
C SER A 76 55.49 54.36 -43.97
N ALA A 77 55.50 53.30 -43.15
CA ALA A 77 56.22 53.06 -41.88
C ALA A 77 55.65 53.79 -40.63
N THR A 78 54.84 53.07 -39.84
CA THR A 78 54.91 52.87 -38.35
C THR A 78 53.78 51.94 -37.89
N HIS A 79 54.07 50.83 -37.17
CA HIS A 79 53.35 50.32 -35.98
C HIS A 79 53.84 48.93 -35.54
N GLU A 80 54.34 48.86 -34.29
CA GLU A 80 54.21 47.79 -33.27
C GLU A 80 54.62 46.30 -33.48
N PRO A 81 54.96 45.57 -32.38
CA PRO A 81 55.58 44.24 -32.43
C PRO A 81 54.59 43.06 -32.43
N ARG A 82 55.07 41.90 -32.90
CA ARG A 82 54.32 40.63 -32.97
C ARG A 82 54.05 40.01 -31.59
N SER A 83 52.78 39.89 -31.20
CA SER A 83 52.38 39.04 -30.06
C SER A 83 52.39 37.54 -30.43
N ARG A 84 53.06 36.71 -29.60
CA ARG A 84 53.10 35.23 -29.76
C ARG A 84 52.05 34.47 -28.91
N PHE A 85 50.95 35.10 -28.51
CA PHE A 85 50.02 34.52 -27.53
C PHE A 85 48.85 33.67 -28.09
N LYS A 86 48.70 33.51 -29.41
CA LYS A 86 47.51 32.88 -30.03
C LYS A 86 47.61 31.36 -30.31
N ILE A 87 48.54 30.63 -29.68
CA ILE A 87 48.69 29.16 -29.90
C ILE A 87 48.27 28.32 -28.68
N PHE A 88 48.38 28.84 -27.46
CA PHE A 88 48.00 28.08 -26.24
C PHE A 88 46.58 28.33 -25.72
N LEU A 89 45.87 29.36 -26.21
CA LEU A 89 44.55 29.73 -25.67
C LEU A 89 43.43 28.77 -26.11
N ALA A 90 43.46 28.29 -27.35
CA ALA A 90 42.36 27.50 -27.92
C ALA A 90 42.09 26.16 -27.19
N PRO A 91 43.10 25.32 -26.86
CA PRO A 91 42.85 24.08 -26.12
C PRO A 91 42.24 24.33 -24.74
N CYS A 92 42.66 25.41 -24.06
CA CYS A 92 42.16 25.77 -22.74
C CYS A 92 40.68 26.19 -22.79
N CYS A 93 40.27 26.95 -23.80
CA CYS A 93 38.86 27.30 -24.01
C CYS A 93 37.97 26.07 -24.27
N TYR A 94 38.45 25.07 -25.03
CA TYR A 94 37.70 23.83 -25.22
C TYR A 94 37.62 22.98 -23.94
N GLY A 95 38.69 22.93 -23.14
CA GLY A 95 38.68 22.26 -21.84
C GLY A 95 37.66 22.87 -20.86
N VAL A 96 37.64 24.21 -20.76
CA VAL A 96 36.64 24.92 -19.93
C VAL A 96 35.22 24.71 -20.45
N ALA A 97 35.00 24.79 -21.77
CA ALA A 97 33.68 24.53 -22.36
C ALA A 97 33.18 23.10 -22.08
N ALA A 98 34.04 22.08 -22.22
CA ALA A 98 33.71 20.71 -21.87
C ALA A 98 33.38 20.54 -20.38
N LEU A 99 34.16 21.18 -19.49
CA LEU A 99 33.89 21.15 -18.05
C LEU A 99 32.56 21.83 -17.69
N SER A 100 32.24 22.97 -18.31
CA SER A 100 30.95 23.65 -18.13
C SER A 100 29.76 22.83 -18.66
N ILE A 101 29.92 22.10 -19.76
CA ILE A 101 28.90 21.16 -20.26
C ILE A 101 28.71 20.00 -19.28
N LEU A 102 29.80 19.43 -18.74
CA LEU A 102 29.74 18.32 -17.80
C LEU A 102 29.12 18.73 -16.45
N LEU A 103 29.47 19.92 -15.93
CA LEU A 103 28.81 20.52 -14.76
C LEU A 103 27.33 20.82 -15.03
N GLY A 104 26.99 21.33 -16.22
CA GLY A 104 25.60 21.56 -16.63
C GLY A 104 24.80 20.27 -16.73
N LEU A 105 25.40 19.19 -17.23
CA LEU A 105 24.79 17.85 -17.26
C LEU A 105 24.59 17.30 -15.84
N MET A 106 25.57 17.41 -14.95
CA MET A 106 25.39 16.96 -13.55
C MET A 106 24.32 17.77 -12.81
N ALA A 107 24.27 19.10 -13.02
CA ALA A 107 23.19 19.93 -12.47
C ALA A 107 21.82 19.54 -13.03
N PHE A 108 21.73 19.23 -14.33
CA PHE A 108 20.52 18.74 -14.97
C PHE A 108 20.10 17.35 -14.46
N SER A 109 21.06 16.44 -14.22
CA SER A 109 20.80 15.14 -13.57
C SER A 109 20.28 15.30 -12.15
N VAL A 110 20.87 16.20 -11.34
CA VAL A 110 20.38 16.50 -9.98
C VAL A 110 18.98 17.12 -10.03
N ILE A 111 18.70 18.03 -10.97
CA ILE A 111 17.36 18.58 -11.17
C ILE A 111 16.38 17.48 -11.57
N ILE A 112 16.74 16.57 -12.49
CA ILE A 112 15.86 15.44 -12.86
C ILE A 112 15.59 14.54 -11.64
N ILE A 113 16.60 14.14 -10.88
CA ILE A 113 16.44 13.27 -9.71
C ILE A 113 15.58 13.93 -8.60
N ASN A 114 15.64 15.25 -8.49
CA ASN A 114 14.94 16.01 -7.43
C ASN A 114 13.56 16.55 -7.86
N TYR A 115 13.22 16.53 -9.16
CA TYR A 115 11.92 16.97 -9.69
C TYR A 115 11.09 15.81 -10.25
N PHE A 116 11.76 14.76 -10.72
CA PHE A 116 11.18 13.45 -10.98
C PHE A 116 11.68 12.49 -9.91
N SER A 117 10.91 12.36 -8.83
CA SER A 117 11.06 11.33 -7.81
C SER A 117 10.69 9.94 -8.36
N LEU A 118 11.41 9.52 -9.41
CA LEU A 118 11.29 8.20 -10.01
C LEU A 118 11.70 7.15 -8.96
N PRO A 119 10.82 6.21 -8.60
CA PRO A 119 11.19 5.14 -7.68
C PRO A 119 12.36 4.36 -8.26
N LEU A 120 13.47 4.30 -7.52
CA LEU A 120 14.68 3.56 -7.94
C LEU A 120 14.40 2.05 -8.14
N SER A 121 13.34 1.53 -7.51
CA SER A 121 12.76 0.21 -7.79
C SER A 121 12.32 0.02 -9.25
N ARG A 122 11.73 1.03 -9.91
CA ARG A 122 11.40 0.98 -11.35
C ARG A 122 12.63 1.03 -12.25
N ILE A 123 13.80 1.45 -11.76
CA ILE A 123 15.07 1.38 -12.50
C ILE A 123 15.72 -0.01 -12.37
N GLN A 124 15.52 -0.72 -11.25
CA GLN A 124 15.95 -2.12 -11.14
C GLN A 124 15.26 -3.03 -12.18
N LEU A 125 13.98 -2.79 -12.48
CA LEU A 125 13.26 -3.45 -13.59
C LEU A 125 13.94 -3.25 -14.97
N TRP A 126 14.67 -2.16 -15.18
CA TRP A 126 15.37 -1.87 -16.45
C TRP A 126 16.79 -2.45 -16.52
N PHE A 127 17.38 -2.84 -15.39
CA PHE A 127 18.69 -3.49 -15.31
C PHE A 127 18.64 -4.95 -14.83
N GLY A 128 17.44 -5.46 -14.54
CA GLY A 128 17.15 -6.89 -14.46
C GLY A 128 17.58 -7.56 -15.75
N LYS A 129 18.59 -8.41 -15.68
CA LYS A 129 19.08 -9.13 -16.86
C LYS A 129 18.09 -10.23 -17.23
N ASN A 130 17.23 -9.95 -18.21
CA ASN A 130 16.58 -10.98 -19.00
C ASN A 130 17.63 -11.68 -19.88
N SER A 131 18.44 -12.50 -19.22
CA SER A 131 19.43 -13.40 -19.79
C SER A 131 19.32 -14.77 -19.15
N THR A 132 18.09 -15.32 -19.14
CA THR A 132 17.90 -16.76 -19.08
C THR A 132 18.70 -17.39 -20.23
N PRO A 133 19.62 -18.32 -19.97
CA PRO A 133 20.39 -18.95 -21.04
C PRO A 133 19.45 -19.81 -21.89
N PRO A 134 19.50 -19.72 -23.24
CA PRO A 134 18.60 -20.48 -24.10
C PRO A 134 18.94 -21.98 -24.05
N GLY A 135 18.23 -22.73 -23.21
CA GLY A 135 18.40 -24.18 -23.06
C GLY A 135 18.16 -24.74 -21.65
N GLU A 136 17.94 -23.91 -20.63
CA GLU A 136 17.54 -24.42 -19.30
C GLU A 136 16.03 -24.63 -19.24
N ASN A 137 15.61 -25.90 -19.21
CA ASN A 137 14.23 -26.29 -18.94
C ASN A 137 13.94 -26.02 -17.45
N ILE A 138 13.34 -24.86 -17.16
CA ILE A 138 12.80 -24.55 -15.83
C ILE A 138 11.75 -25.61 -15.50
N LEU A 139 11.95 -26.35 -14.41
CA LEU A 139 10.98 -27.33 -13.93
C LEU A 139 9.94 -26.61 -13.07
N PRO A 140 8.64 -26.90 -13.23
CA PRO A 140 7.60 -26.25 -12.44
C PRO A 140 7.77 -26.57 -10.95
N CYS A 141 7.59 -25.55 -10.11
CA CYS A 141 7.49 -25.76 -8.67
C CYS A 141 6.13 -26.41 -8.38
N THR A 142 6.13 -27.66 -7.91
CA THR A 142 4.91 -28.46 -7.63
C THR A 142 4.75 -28.82 -6.15
N MET A 143 5.70 -28.47 -5.29
CA MET A 143 5.69 -28.80 -3.87
C MET A 143 6.36 -27.70 -3.02
N PHE A 144 5.73 -27.33 -1.90
CA PHE A 144 6.32 -26.44 -0.91
C PHE A 144 6.89 -27.20 0.30
N SER A 145 7.85 -26.56 0.98
CA SER A 145 8.26 -26.91 2.33
C SER A 145 7.76 -25.84 3.30
N LEU A 146 6.92 -26.23 4.25
CA LEU A 146 6.38 -25.32 5.27
C LEU A 146 7.26 -25.37 6.51
N THR A 147 7.67 -24.20 7.01
CA THR A 147 8.40 -24.06 8.27
C THR A 147 7.84 -22.89 9.07
N ASN A 148 7.48 -23.13 10.33
CA ASN A 148 7.00 -22.08 11.23
C ASN A 148 8.21 -21.29 11.75
N VAL A 149 8.27 -19.98 11.46
CA VAL A 149 9.36 -19.10 11.93
C VAL A 149 9.07 -18.62 13.36
N TRP A 150 7.91 -18.00 13.56
CA TRP A 150 7.37 -17.59 14.86
C TRP A 150 5.83 -17.55 14.79
N TYR A 151 5.17 -17.39 15.93
CA TYR A 151 3.73 -17.07 16.01
C TYR A 151 3.46 -16.20 17.24
N HIS A 152 2.42 -15.35 17.17
CA HIS A 152 1.94 -14.53 18.28
C HIS A 152 0.41 -14.61 18.32
N SER A 153 -0.20 -14.57 19.50
CA SER A 153 -1.67 -14.59 19.65
C SER A 153 -2.18 -13.35 20.36
N PHE A 154 -3.24 -12.75 19.81
CA PHE A 154 -3.89 -11.54 20.31
C PHE A 154 -5.37 -11.81 20.63
N PRO A 155 -5.70 -12.62 21.66
CA PRO A 155 -7.04 -13.20 21.87
C PRO A 155 -8.18 -12.22 22.23
N LYS A 156 -7.90 -10.91 22.22
CA LYS A 156 -8.89 -9.82 22.41
C LYS A 156 -8.96 -8.85 21.22
N LEU A 157 -8.20 -9.10 20.16
CA LEU A 157 -8.13 -8.24 18.99
C LEU A 157 -8.74 -8.97 17.78
N THR A 158 -9.45 -8.23 16.95
CA THR A 158 -9.94 -8.69 15.64
C THR A 158 -9.25 -7.88 14.55
N SER A 159 -9.02 -8.44 13.35
CA SER A 159 -8.49 -7.67 12.22
C SER A 159 -9.36 -7.84 10.99
N GLU A 160 -9.60 -6.73 10.32
CA GLU A 160 -10.24 -6.64 9.00
C GLU A 160 -9.27 -6.05 7.95
N THR A 161 -8.00 -5.81 8.35
CA THR A 161 -6.99 -5.14 7.51
C THR A 161 -6.13 -6.11 6.73
N ALA A 162 -5.79 -5.75 5.50
CA ALA A 162 -4.65 -6.37 4.81
C ALA A 162 -3.33 -6.08 5.57
N ILE A 163 -2.48 -7.09 5.71
CA ILE A 163 -1.14 -6.96 6.28
C ILE A 163 -0.30 -6.02 5.41
N ARG A 164 0.45 -5.10 6.06
CA ARG A 164 1.50 -4.31 5.42
C ARG A 164 2.88 -4.73 5.92
N LEU A 165 3.89 -4.47 5.10
CA LEU A 165 5.29 -4.81 5.35
C LEU A 165 6.15 -3.55 5.27
N ASN A 166 6.97 -3.30 6.28
CA ASN A 166 7.82 -2.10 6.40
C ASN A 166 8.99 -2.43 7.35
N ASP A 167 10.23 -2.02 7.06
CA ASP A 167 11.35 -2.18 8.00
C ASP A 167 11.34 -1.00 8.97
N VAL A 168 10.58 -1.14 10.08
CA VAL A 168 10.34 -0.03 11.02
C VAL A 168 11.47 0.16 12.03
N ASN A 169 12.36 -0.83 12.14
CA ASN A 169 13.45 -0.85 13.13
C ASN A 169 14.87 -0.78 12.51
N HIS A 170 14.96 -0.81 11.18
CA HIS A 170 16.19 -0.78 10.38
C HIS A 170 17.15 -1.97 10.61
N ASP A 171 16.64 -3.18 10.90
CA ASP A 171 17.47 -4.40 10.93
C ASP A 171 17.59 -5.11 9.57
N GLY A 172 16.94 -4.59 8.52
CA GLY A 172 16.96 -5.11 7.16
C GLY A 172 15.94 -6.23 6.90
N ILE A 173 15.05 -6.49 7.86
CA ILE A 173 13.92 -7.43 7.72
C ILE A 173 12.63 -6.61 7.71
N LEU A 174 11.68 -6.97 6.85
CA LEU A 174 10.37 -6.32 6.82
C LEU A 174 9.52 -6.76 8.01
N ASP A 175 9.11 -5.80 8.84
CA ASP A 175 8.22 -5.99 9.96
C ASP A 175 6.76 -6.03 9.50
N ILE A 176 5.91 -6.70 10.27
CA ILE A 176 4.50 -6.93 9.97
C ILE A 176 3.66 -5.85 10.65
N ILE A 177 2.97 -5.03 9.86
CA ILE A 177 2.05 -4.01 10.33
C ILE A 177 0.60 -4.49 10.13
N LEU A 178 -0.18 -4.45 11.21
CA LEU A 178 -1.56 -4.95 11.27
C LEU A 178 -2.48 -3.95 12.00
N GLY A 179 -3.66 -3.68 11.44
CA GLY A 179 -4.70 -2.90 12.09
C GLY A 179 -5.75 -3.79 12.74
N TYR A 180 -6.37 -3.31 13.82
CA TYR A 180 -7.27 -4.11 14.62
C TYR A 180 -8.45 -3.35 15.22
N GLY A 181 -9.53 -4.09 15.46
CA GLY A 181 -10.59 -3.77 16.41
C GLY A 181 -10.47 -4.65 17.67
N THR A 182 -11.47 -4.54 18.56
CA THR A 182 -11.50 -5.25 19.86
C THR A 182 -12.82 -5.99 20.12
N GLY A 183 -13.73 -6.02 19.15
CA GLY A 183 -15.14 -6.41 19.36
C GLY A 183 -15.95 -5.47 20.28
N THR A 184 -15.33 -4.41 20.80
CA THR A 184 -15.98 -3.39 21.66
C THR A 184 -16.17 -2.07 20.93
N ASP A 185 -16.74 -2.11 19.72
CA ASP A 185 -16.75 -1.01 18.76
C ASP A 185 -18.06 -0.21 18.69
N GLY A 186 -19.03 -0.53 19.54
CA GLY A 186 -20.40 -0.01 19.50
C GLY A 186 -20.54 1.52 19.63
N ARG A 187 -21.77 2.01 19.41
CA ARG A 187 -22.10 3.41 19.70
C ARG A 187 -22.17 3.61 21.22
N ASN A 188 -21.43 4.59 21.73
CA ASN A 188 -21.35 4.98 23.14
C ASN A 188 -20.83 3.89 24.10
N VAL A 189 -19.77 3.16 23.70
CA VAL A 189 -19.02 2.29 24.62
C VAL A 189 -18.40 3.12 25.75
N PRO A 190 -18.66 2.83 27.04
CA PRO A 190 -18.13 3.60 28.16
C PRO A 190 -16.61 3.50 28.32
N ASP A 191 -15.96 4.60 28.72
CA ASP A 191 -14.51 4.67 28.94
C ASP A 191 -13.96 3.57 29.89
N PHE A 192 -14.77 3.16 30.89
CA PHE A 192 -14.40 2.13 31.86
C PHE A 192 -14.13 0.75 31.24
N VAL A 193 -14.64 0.49 30.03
CA VAL A 193 -14.40 -0.75 29.27
C VAL A 193 -12.91 -0.92 28.95
N CYS A 194 -12.19 0.18 28.69
CA CYS A 194 -10.75 0.14 28.47
C CYS A 194 -9.99 -0.30 29.74
N THR A 195 -10.35 0.23 30.90
CA THR A 195 -9.75 -0.17 32.17
C THR A 195 -10.06 -1.63 32.50
N LEU A 196 -11.32 -2.04 32.31
CA LEU A 196 -11.83 -3.35 32.69
C LEU A 196 -11.28 -4.51 31.85
N TYR A 197 -11.16 -4.33 30.53
CA TYR A 197 -10.75 -5.41 29.60
C TYR A 197 -9.32 -5.29 29.08
N PHE A 198 -8.74 -4.08 29.07
CA PHE A 198 -7.40 -3.81 28.52
C PHE A 198 -6.43 -3.21 29.56
N GLY A 199 -6.87 -2.96 30.80
CA GLY A 199 -6.01 -2.51 31.90
C GLY A 199 -5.46 -1.08 31.74
N ARG A 200 -6.09 -0.25 30.90
CA ARG A 200 -5.58 1.08 30.53
C ARG A 200 -6.71 2.07 30.22
N ASP A 201 -6.39 3.35 30.25
CA ASP A 201 -7.33 4.42 29.88
C ASP A 201 -7.61 4.44 28.36
N PRO A 202 -8.75 5.01 27.93
CA PRO A 202 -9.04 5.24 26.51
C PRO A 202 -7.97 6.10 25.82
N PRO A 203 -7.80 5.98 24.48
CA PRO A 203 -8.60 5.17 23.55
C PRO A 203 -8.14 3.71 23.50
N CYS A 204 -9.07 2.74 23.36
CA CYS A 204 -8.71 1.32 23.27
C CYS A 204 -9.53 0.48 22.27
N LEU A 205 -10.52 1.04 21.58
CA LEU A 205 -11.52 0.22 20.86
C LEU A 205 -10.98 -0.39 19.54
N GLY A 206 -9.84 0.10 19.06
CA GLY A 206 -9.03 -0.50 18.01
C GLY A 206 -7.58 -0.02 18.10
N GLY A 207 -6.81 -0.26 17.04
CA GLY A 207 -5.46 0.28 16.88
C GLY A 207 -4.72 -0.27 15.68
N ILE A 208 -3.41 -0.02 15.66
CA ILE A 208 -2.44 -0.53 14.70
C ILE A 208 -1.17 -0.93 15.45
N VAL A 209 -0.55 -2.04 15.05
CA VAL A 209 0.63 -2.62 15.71
C VAL A 209 1.68 -2.99 14.67
N ALA A 210 2.95 -2.75 14.98
CA ALA A 210 4.10 -3.27 14.24
C ALA A 210 4.74 -4.43 15.02
N LEU A 211 4.91 -5.57 14.36
CA LEU A 211 5.49 -6.79 14.90
C LEU A 211 6.79 -7.10 14.16
N ASN A 212 7.89 -7.26 14.89
CA ASN A 212 9.20 -7.45 14.27
C ASN A 212 9.24 -8.72 13.40
N GLY A 213 9.65 -8.57 12.14
CA GLY A 213 9.54 -9.64 11.13
C GLY A 213 10.34 -10.90 11.46
N LYS A 214 11.36 -10.78 12.33
CA LYS A 214 12.28 -11.85 12.73
C LYS A 214 11.74 -12.74 13.85
N ASN A 215 10.95 -12.19 14.78
CA ASN A 215 10.56 -12.87 16.01
C ASN A 215 9.11 -12.66 16.49
N GLY A 216 8.37 -11.72 15.91
CA GLY A 216 6.98 -11.43 16.30
C GLY A 216 6.83 -10.64 17.61
N GLU A 217 7.88 -9.99 18.11
CA GLU A 217 7.78 -9.05 19.24
C GLU A 217 7.19 -7.72 18.78
N ILE A 218 6.40 -7.05 19.63
CA ILE A 218 5.82 -5.74 19.32
C ILE A 218 6.94 -4.69 19.31
N VAL A 219 7.14 -4.00 18.18
CA VAL A 219 8.03 -2.84 18.07
C VAL A 219 7.34 -1.61 18.62
N TRP A 220 6.13 -1.32 18.11
CA TRP A 220 5.27 -0.24 18.60
C TRP A 220 3.78 -0.61 18.44
N GLN A 221 2.91 0.08 19.19
CA GLN A 221 1.47 -0.10 19.12
C GLN A 221 0.74 1.24 19.35
N HIS A 222 -0.06 1.65 18.37
CA HIS A 222 -0.89 2.86 18.44
C HIS A 222 -2.35 2.49 18.63
N TRP A 223 -3.01 3.02 19.67
CA TRP A 223 -4.40 2.70 19.99
C TRP A 223 -5.37 3.78 19.53
N THR A 224 -6.48 3.37 18.91
CA THR A 224 -7.48 4.26 18.30
C THR A 224 -8.83 4.19 19.00
N ARG A 225 -9.66 5.22 18.78
CA ARG A 225 -11.03 5.30 19.35
C ARG A 225 -12.03 4.35 18.67
N ARG A 226 -11.63 3.68 17.59
CA ARG A 226 -12.47 2.89 16.67
C ARG A 226 -11.63 1.82 15.97
N PRO A 227 -12.20 0.68 15.55
CA PRO A 227 -11.51 -0.30 14.69
C PRO A 227 -10.91 0.32 13.43
N VAL A 228 -9.75 -0.21 13.05
CA VAL A 228 -9.08 0.08 11.78
C VAL A 228 -9.58 -0.89 10.70
N PHE A 229 -9.88 -0.36 9.50
CA PHE A 229 -10.31 -1.13 8.33
C PHE A 229 -9.25 -1.16 7.22
N SER A 230 -8.42 -0.12 7.11
CA SER A 230 -7.42 0.02 6.05
C SER A 230 -6.12 0.66 6.55
N ILE A 231 -5.01 0.25 5.92
CA ILE A 231 -3.67 0.78 6.16
C ILE A 231 -2.97 0.95 4.82
N ASP A 232 -2.26 2.07 4.64
CA ASP A 232 -1.34 2.34 3.54
C ASP A 232 -0.04 2.93 4.11
N CYS A 233 1.07 2.18 4.02
CA CYS A 233 2.39 2.60 4.50
C CYS A 233 3.37 2.73 3.31
N THR A 234 3.00 3.52 2.30
CA THR A 234 3.79 3.69 1.06
C THR A 234 4.53 5.02 0.95
N ALA A 235 4.37 5.95 1.89
CA ALA A 235 4.98 7.28 1.83
C ALA A 235 5.73 7.66 3.11
N ASP A 236 7.01 8.02 2.98
CA ASP A 236 7.80 8.69 4.02
C ASP A 236 7.47 10.20 4.05
N ILE A 237 6.73 10.64 5.08
CA ILE A 237 6.25 12.02 5.27
C ILE A 237 7.19 12.79 6.20
N THR A 238 7.67 12.12 7.26
CA THR A 238 8.63 12.67 8.22
C THR A 238 10.03 12.89 7.64
N LYS A 239 10.38 12.12 6.60
CA LYS A 239 11.66 12.08 5.91
C LYS A 239 12.77 11.50 6.80
N ASP A 240 12.40 10.50 7.61
CA ASP A 240 13.30 9.74 8.48
C ASP A 240 13.89 8.47 7.82
N GLY A 241 13.25 7.97 6.75
CA GLY A 241 13.66 6.77 6.01
C GLY A 241 12.77 5.54 6.23
N VAL A 242 11.75 5.62 7.08
CA VAL A 242 10.66 4.63 7.22
C VAL A 242 9.38 5.20 6.60
N ASN A 243 8.61 4.37 5.90
CA ASN A 243 7.31 4.83 5.37
C ASN A 243 6.31 5.04 6.52
N ASP A 244 5.64 6.20 6.54
CA ASP A 244 4.58 6.53 7.49
C ASP A 244 3.23 5.93 7.04
N CYS A 245 2.42 5.50 8.01
CA CYS A 245 1.20 4.74 7.78
C CYS A 245 -0.05 5.62 7.86
N LEU A 246 -0.74 5.76 6.73
CA LEU A 246 -2.12 6.24 6.64
C LEU A 246 -3.07 5.12 7.10
N VAL A 247 -4.02 5.46 7.96
CA VAL A 247 -4.89 4.49 8.66
C VAL A 247 -6.34 4.94 8.60
N GLY A 248 -7.17 4.18 7.89
CA GLY A 248 -8.62 4.39 7.75
C GLY A 248 -9.43 3.41 8.60
N GLY A 249 -10.62 3.81 9.04
CA GLY A 249 -11.49 2.92 9.81
C GLY A 249 -12.86 3.47 10.19
N LYS A 250 -13.44 2.84 11.22
CA LYS A 250 -14.82 3.07 11.66
C LYS A 250 -14.99 4.45 12.29
N GLY A 251 -16.18 5.03 12.22
CA GLY A 251 -16.57 6.25 12.95
C GLY A 251 -15.75 7.52 12.62
N GLY A 252 -15.24 7.64 11.40
CA GLY A 252 -14.50 8.78 10.88
C GLY A 252 -12.99 8.69 11.14
N LEU A 253 -12.48 7.51 11.50
CA LEU A 253 -11.07 7.30 11.77
C LEU A 253 -10.26 7.50 10.49
N LEU A 254 -9.48 8.58 10.45
CA LEU A 254 -8.42 8.80 9.49
C LEU A 254 -7.22 9.42 10.22
N HIS A 255 -6.16 8.63 10.40
CA HIS A 255 -4.91 9.00 11.07
C HIS A 255 -3.74 8.84 10.08
N VAL A 256 -2.67 9.62 10.26
CA VAL A 256 -1.33 9.30 9.77
C VAL A 256 -0.42 9.12 10.98
N ILE A 257 0.25 7.97 11.02
CA ILE A 257 1.03 7.46 12.16
C ILE A 257 2.47 7.23 11.68
N ASN A 258 3.45 7.67 12.49
CA ASN A 258 4.86 7.51 12.11
C ASN A 258 5.23 6.04 11.99
N GLY A 259 5.90 5.70 10.89
CA GLY A 259 6.27 4.32 10.59
C GLY A 259 7.27 3.73 11.59
N HIS A 260 8.20 4.55 12.07
CA HIS A 260 9.31 4.12 12.94
C HIS A 260 8.89 3.92 14.41
N ASP A 261 8.08 4.81 15.00
CA ASP A 261 7.75 4.78 16.45
C ASP A 261 6.25 4.66 16.81
N GLY A 262 5.34 4.70 15.84
CA GLY A 262 3.89 4.61 16.09
C GLY A 262 3.26 5.88 16.69
N SER A 263 3.98 7.01 16.75
CA SER A 263 3.43 8.31 17.17
C SER A 263 2.43 8.87 16.14
N LEU A 264 1.55 9.77 16.58
CA LEU A 264 0.57 10.41 15.70
C LEU A 264 1.18 11.63 15.00
N LEU A 265 1.20 11.65 13.67
CA LEU A 265 1.59 12.84 12.90
C LEU A 265 0.40 13.81 12.79
N TRP A 266 -0.75 13.30 12.32
CA TRP A 266 -2.02 14.02 12.35
C TRP A 266 -3.22 13.05 12.31
N HIS A 267 -4.40 13.56 12.64
CA HIS A 267 -5.69 12.90 12.43
C HIS A 267 -6.74 13.91 11.96
N LEU A 268 -7.76 13.43 11.26
CA LEU A 268 -8.83 14.28 10.70
C LEU A 268 -9.79 14.78 11.80
N GLU A 269 -9.38 15.79 12.56
CA GLU A 269 -10.14 16.30 13.71
C GLU A 269 -11.04 17.51 13.38
N ASP A 270 -12.31 17.38 13.80
CA ASP A 270 -13.35 18.42 13.93
C ASP A 270 -13.70 19.33 12.73
N GLN A 271 -13.08 19.17 11.56
CA GLN A 271 -13.43 19.95 10.35
C GLN A 271 -14.85 19.70 9.82
N LEU A 272 -15.52 18.61 10.23
CA LEU A 272 -16.95 18.39 9.97
C LEU A 272 -17.87 19.24 10.87
N GLY A 273 -17.31 19.95 11.85
CA GLY A 273 -17.74 21.24 12.43
C GLY A 273 -19.09 21.32 13.14
N HIS A 274 -20.17 20.95 12.45
CA HIS A 274 -21.55 21.19 12.84
C HIS A 274 -22.47 19.96 12.76
N GLN A 275 -22.02 18.82 12.22
CA GLN A 275 -22.85 17.59 12.14
C GLN A 275 -22.77 16.70 13.41
N LYS A 276 -22.44 17.29 14.57
CA LYS A 276 -22.19 16.63 15.87
C LYS A 276 -23.39 15.92 16.55
N ALA A 277 -24.45 15.62 15.78
CA ALA A 277 -25.63 14.92 16.27
C ALA A 277 -25.99 13.67 15.44
N GLU A 278 -25.72 13.64 14.12
CA GLU A 278 -26.56 12.82 13.23
C GLU A 278 -25.85 11.86 12.24
N VAL A 279 -24.51 11.80 12.19
CA VAL A 279 -23.80 10.98 11.19
C VAL A 279 -22.81 10.01 11.84
N VAL A 280 -22.90 8.73 11.48
CA VAL A 280 -21.79 7.78 11.59
C VAL A 280 -21.07 7.77 10.24
N LEU A 281 -19.76 7.92 10.28
CA LEU A 281 -18.90 8.02 9.11
C LEU A 281 -17.99 6.79 9.10
N ASP A 282 -17.90 6.01 8.03
CA ASP A 282 -16.87 4.96 7.93
C ASP A 282 -15.93 5.27 6.75
N VAL A 283 -14.62 5.24 6.99
CA VAL A 283 -13.58 5.49 5.99
C VAL A 283 -12.94 4.15 5.62
N TYR A 284 -13.56 3.48 4.65
CA TYR A 284 -13.23 2.10 4.29
C TYR A 284 -11.81 1.98 3.74
N SER A 285 -11.41 2.90 2.85
CA SER A 285 -10.04 2.99 2.36
C SER A 285 -9.66 4.41 1.99
N ALA A 286 -8.40 4.73 2.30
CA ALA A 286 -7.71 5.95 1.90
C ALA A 286 -6.32 5.57 1.36
N GLN A 287 -5.82 6.34 0.41
CA GLN A 287 -4.51 6.13 -0.22
C GLN A 287 -3.82 7.47 -0.45
N TYR A 288 -2.49 7.45 -0.58
CA TYR A 288 -1.74 8.63 -0.99
C TYR A 288 -1.94 8.97 -2.48
N ILE A 289 -1.81 10.25 -2.82
CA ILE A 289 -1.86 10.84 -4.17
C ILE A 289 -0.75 11.88 -4.33
N ALA A 290 -0.48 12.30 -5.57
CA ALA A 290 0.44 13.41 -5.81
C ALA A 290 -0.03 14.71 -5.12
N ASP A 291 0.94 15.52 -4.66
CA ASP A 291 0.77 16.86 -4.08
C ASP A 291 -0.18 17.74 -4.93
N ILE A 292 -1.32 18.16 -4.37
CA ILE A 292 -2.31 19.04 -5.02
C ILE A 292 -2.24 20.47 -4.47
N ASP A 293 -1.98 20.66 -3.17
CA ASP A 293 -1.93 22.01 -2.57
C ASP A 293 -0.59 22.75 -2.81
N GLY A 294 0.45 22.03 -3.20
CA GLY A 294 1.75 22.52 -3.65
C GLY A 294 2.78 22.70 -2.54
N ASP A 295 2.59 22.08 -1.37
CA ASP A 295 3.40 22.34 -0.18
C ASP A 295 4.63 21.42 0.02
N GLY A 296 4.82 20.40 -0.84
CA GLY A 296 5.97 19.50 -0.86
C GLY A 296 5.82 18.18 -0.09
N VAL A 297 4.58 17.72 0.08
CA VAL A 297 4.19 16.43 0.68
C VAL A 297 3.11 15.78 -0.21
N VAL A 298 3.04 14.44 -0.23
CA VAL A 298 1.95 13.73 -0.92
C VAL A 298 0.62 13.96 -0.21
N ASP A 299 -0.46 14.12 -0.97
CA ASP A 299 -1.81 14.30 -0.44
C ASP A 299 -2.54 12.97 -0.23
N VAL A 300 -3.74 13.01 0.35
CA VAL A 300 -4.57 11.84 0.63
C VAL A 300 -5.92 11.94 -0.10
N ILE A 301 -6.35 10.82 -0.68
CA ILE A 301 -7.71 10.64 -1.20
C ILE A 301 -8.42 9.51 -0.46
N ALA A 302 -9.71 9.71 -0.14
CA ALA A 302 -10.52 8.70 0.54
C ALA A 302 -11.96 8.69 0.00
N SER A 303 -12.57 7.51 -0.02
CA SER A 303 -14.04 7.38 -0.20
C SER A 303 -14.72 7.35 1.17
N HIS A 304 -15.91 7.95 1.24
CA HIS A 304 -16.66 8.02 2.48
C HIS A 304 -18.18 8.12 2.23
N THR A 305 -18.99 7.38 2.98
CA THR A 305 -20.47 7.40 2.85
C THR A 305 -21.17 7.89 4.12
N VAL A 306 -21.91 8.99 3.98
CA VAL A 306 -22.70 9.67 5.02
C VAL A 306 -24.10 9.05 5.10
N SER A 307 -24.56 8.67 6.28
CA SER A 307 -25.96 8.31 6.56
C SER A 307 -26.61 9.24 7.59
N ASP A 308 -27.87 9.60 7.40
CA ASP A 308 -28.67 10.28 8.44
C ASP A 308 -29.07 9.35 9.60
N LEU A 309 -29.56 9.89 10.73
CA LEU A 309 -29.99 9.08 11.88
C LEU A 309 -31.11 8.09 11.56
N SER A 310 -31.94 8.34 10.55
CA SER A 310 -33.01 7.41 10.17
C SER A 310 -32.52 6.28 9.26
N GLY A 311 -31.31 6.37 8.72
CA GLY A 311 -30.73 5.40 7.79
C GLY A 311 -31.36 5.40 6.39
N ASN A 312 -32.13 6.43 6.05
CA ASN A 312 -32.89 6.51 4.78
C ASN A 312 -32.24 7.44 3.75
N ALA A 313 -31.36 8.35 4.18
CA ALA A 313 -30.60 9.25 3.32
C ALA A 313 -29.11 8.92 3.41
N VAL A 314 -28.65 8.09 2.48
CA VAL A 314 -27.26 7.66 2.35
C VAL A 314 -26.60 8.37 1.16
N LYS A 315 -25.43 8.97 1.35
CA LYS A 315 -24.69 9.73 0.33
C LYS A 315 -23.19 9.47 0.34
N GLY A 316 -22.66 8.99 -0.78
CA GLY A 316 -21.22 8.88 -1.00
C GLY A 316 -20.56 10.23 -1.29
N HIS A 317 -19.35 10.41 -0.78
CA HIS A 317 -18.47 11.55 -1.00
C HIS A 317 -17.02 11.07 -1.23
N LEU A 318 -16.30 11.79 -2.09
CA LEU A 318 -14.86 11.67 -2.29
C LEU A 318 -14.18 12.81 -1.54
N LEU A 319 -13.23 12.48 -0.66
CA LEU A 319 -12.47 13.43 0.14
C LEU A 319 -11.06 13.60 -0.47
N VAL A 320 -10.58 14.84 -0.52
CA VAL A 320 -9.18 15.17 -0.82
C VAL A 320 -8.65 15.97 0.37
N ILE A 321 -7.51 15.53 0.92
CA ILE A 321 -7.00 15.96 2.23
C ILE A 321 -5.50 16.23 2.11
N SER A 322 -5.06 17.37 2.64
CA SER A 322 -3.65 17.77 2.66
C SER A 322 -2.84 16.81 3.52
N GLY A 323 -1.93 16.05 2.92
CA GLY A 323 -1.28 14.90 3.57
C GLY A 323 -0.26 15.25 4.65
N LYS A 324 0.06 16.53 4.81
CA LYS A 324 0.96 17.07 5.85
C LYS A 324 0.25 17.60 7.08
N PHE A 325 -0.97 18.10 6.92
CA PHE A 325 -1.72 18.80 7.97
C PHE A 325 -3.06 18.13 8.31
N GLY A 326 -3.50 17.13 7.54
CA GLY A 326 -4.79 16.48 7.72
C GLY A 326 -6.01 17.36 7.39
N HIS A 327 -5.80 18.53 6.79
CA HIS A 327 -6.88 19.48 6.52
C HIS A 327 -7.58 19.16 5.20
N MET A 328 -8.91 19.20 5.19
CA MET A 328 -9.70 18.83 4.01
C MET A 328 -9.62 19.91 2.93
N LEU A 329 -9.01 19.57 1.79
CA LEU A 329 -8.90 20.40 0.59
C LEU A 329 -10.22 20.41 -0.21
N ARG A 330 -10.86 19.24 -0.34
CA ARG A 330 -12.10 19.05 -1.12
C ARG A 330 -12.99 17.99 -0.48
N MET A 331 -14.30 18.19 -0.64
CA MET A 331 -15.33 17.15 -0.53
C MET A 331 -16.18 17.22 -1.80
N VAL A 332 -16.33 16.10 -2.49
CA VAL A 332 -17.07 16.00 -3.76
C VAL A 332 -18.16 14.95 -3.61
N GLU A 333 -19.42 15.31 -3.87
CA GLU A 333 -20.52 14.34 -3.88
C GLU A 333 -20.33 13.31 -5.02
N MET A 334 -20.53 12.03 -4.74
CA MET A 334 -20.40 10.95 -5.72
C MET A 334 -21.42 11.08 -6.86
N PRO A 335 -21.21 10.42 -8.02
CA PRO A 335 -22.14 10.43 -9.16
C PRO A 335 -23.61 10.21 -8.77
N GLY A 336 -24.40 11.29 -8.85
CA GLY A 336 -25.83 11.31 -8.50
C GLY A 336 -26.16 11.04 -7.02
N GLY A 337 -25.16 11.12 -6.13
CA GLY A 337 -25.31 10.95 -4.69
C GLY A 337 -25.19 9.50 -4.18
N SER A 338 -24.93 8.51 -5.04
CA SER A 338 -24.81 7.11 -4.60
C SER A 338 -23.76 6.90 -3.51
N GLU A 339 -24.06 5.94 -2.63
CA GLU A 339 -23.10 5.38 -1.67
C GLU A 339 -21.85 4.79 -2.36
N SER A 340 -20.75 4.76 -1.60
CA SER A 340 -19.47 4.18 -2.00
C SER A 340 -18.73 3.62 -0.79
N TYR A 341 -18.42 2.34 -0.85
CA TYR A 341 -17.57 1.58 0.09
C TYR A 341 -16.21 1.23 -0.55
N TYR A 342 -16.02 1.67 -1.79
CA TYR A 342 -14.97 1.26 -2.71
C TYR A 342 -13.67 2.03 -2.45
N SER A 343 -12.54 1.33 -2.36
CA SER A 343 -11.22 1.97 -2.32
C SER A 343 -10.93 2.66 -3.65
N PRO A 344 -10.74 4.00 -3.72
CA PRO A 344 -10.32 4.66 -4.94
C PRO A 344 -9.03 4.01 -5.49
N GLN A 345 -8.85 3.98 -6.80
CA GLN A 345 -7.65 3.42 -7.46
C GLN A 345 -7.05 4.45 -8.43
N LEU A 346 -5.73 4.39 -8.64
CA LEU A 346 -5.00 5.32 -9.50
C LEU A 346 -4.53 4.61 -10.78
N LEU A 347 -5.09 5.01 -11.92
CA LEU A 347 -4.70 4.55 -13.24
C LEU A 347 -3.87 5.64 -13.92
N VAL A 348 -2.71 5.29 -14.51
CA VAL A 348 -1.86 6.26 -15.23
C VAL A 348 -2.01 6.05 -16.73
N HIS A 349 -2.50 7.07 -17.43
CA HIS A 349 -2.65 7.03 -18.89
C HIS A 349 -1.31 7.27 -19.62
N PRO A 350 -1.18 6.87 -20.90
CA PRO A 350 0.07 6.97 -21.66
C PRO A 350 0.60 8.39 -21.94
N ASP A 351 -0.17 9.44 -21.61
CA ASP A 351 0.27 10.84 -21.63
C ASP A 351 0.81 11.33 -20.28
N GLY A 352 0.81 10.47 -19.25
CA GLY A 352 1.21 10.79 -17.88
C GLY A 352 0.07 11.29 -16.99
N GLU A 353 -1.18 11.32 -17.47
CA GLU A 353 -2.33 11.73 -16.67
C GLU A 353 -2.76 10.64 -15.68
N THR A 354 -2.75 10.96 -14.38
CA THR A 354 -3.40 10.12 -13.37
C THR A 354 -4.91 10.32 -13.41
N VAL A 355 -5.63 9.23 -13.65
CA VAL A 355 -7.08 9.11 -13.54
C VAL A 355 -7.41 8.30 -12.29
N ILE A 356 -8.35 8.79 -11.49
CA ILE A 356 -8.87 8.08 -10.33
C ILE A 356 -10.09 7.28 -10.77
N LEU A 357 -10.09 5.99 -10.46
CA LEU A 357 -11.25 5.11 -10.59
C LEU A 357 -12.01 5.05 -9.26
N ILE A 358 -13.34 5.05 -9.34
CA ILE A 358 -14.26 5.12 -8.21
C ILE A 358 -15.48 4.23 -8.49
N GLY A 359 -15.75 3.27 -7.62
CA GLY A 359 -16.99 2.52 -7.58
C GLY A 359 -18.05 3.19 -6.72
N THR A 360 -19.30 3.12 -7.16
CA THR A 360 -20.51 3.43 -6.37
C THR A 360 -21.41 2.21 -6.27
N GLY A 361 -22.11 2.05 -5.15
CA GLY A 361 -22.89 0.84 -4.84
C GLY A 361 -22.96 0.55 -3.34
N GLY A 362 -23.68 -0.51 -3.00
CA GLY A 362 -23.94 -0.97 -1.63
C GLY A 362 -24.86 -2.20 -1.64
N THR A 363 -24.98 -2.88 -0.50
CA THR A 363 -25.59 -4.23 -0.44
C THR A 363 -27.07 -4.29 -0.78
N ALA A 364 -27.82 -3.18 -0.63
CA ALA A 364 -29.27 -3.17 -0.80
C ALA A 364 -29.68 -3.37 -2.26
N SER A 365 -30.68 -4.22 -2.50
CA SER A 365 -31.16 -4.57 -3.84
C SER A 365 -31.76 -3.41 -4.65
N HIS A 366 -32.10 -2.29 -4.00
CA HIS A 366 -32.55 -1.05 -4.62
C HIS A 366 -31.44 0.00 -4.82
N SER A 367 -30.23 -0.23 -4.29
CA SER A 367 -29.09 0.65 -4.54
C SER A 367 -28.62 0.49 -5.98
N TRP A 368 -28.18 1.58 -6.59
CA TRP A 368 -27.70 1.64 -7.96
C TRP A 368 -26.34 2.33 -7.97
N GLY A 369 -25.49 1.97 -8.93
CA GLY A 369 -24.13 2.48 -8.96
C GLY A 369 -23.36 2.04 -10.20
N GLY A 370 -22.04 2.16 -10.15
CA GLY A 370 -21.21 1.97 -11.32
C GLY A 370 -19.72 2.16 -11.05
N LEU A 371 -18.91 1.92 -12.08
CA LEU A 371 -17.51 2.34 -12.11
C LEU A 371 -17.44 3.70 -12.81
N HIS A 372 -16.70 4.63 -12.23
CA HIS A 372 -16.52 5.98 -12.75
C HIS A 372 -15.04 6.37 -12.74
N ALA A 373 -14.62 7.13 -13.74
CA ALA A 373 -13.29 7.69 -13.89
C ALA A 373 -13.31 9.21 -13.71
N VAL A 374 -12.27 9.77 -13.08
CA VAL A 374 -12.03 11.22 -13.00
C VAL A 374 -10.53 11.55 -13.03
N PRO A 375 -10.07 12.40 -13.97
CA PRO A 375 -8.77 13.04 -13.90
C PRO A 375 -8.41 13.67 -12.54
N LEU A 376 -7.25 13.32 -11.98
CA LEU A 376 -6.73 13.90 -10.73
C LEU A 376 -6.72 15.44 -10.80
N ARG A 377 -6.28 16.02 -11.93
CA ARG A 377 -6.27 17.47 -12.20
C ARG A 377 -7.64 18.16 -12.14
N GLN A 378 -8.75 17.42 -12.26
CA GLN A 378 -10.10 17.99 -12.12
C GLN A 378 -10.54 18.09 -10.66
N LEU A 379 -9.95 17.31 -9.75
CA LEU A 379 -10.21 17.46 -8.32
C LEU A 379 -9.63 18.77 -7.77
N ALA A 380 -8.55 19.28 -8.36
CA ALA A 380 -8.02 20.63 -8.10
C ALA A 380 -8.85 21.78 -8.74
N GLY A 381 -9.91 21.45 -9.49
CA GLY A 381 -10.67 22.39 -10.31
C GLY A 381 -11.83 23.11 -9.60
N THR A 382 -12.83 23.53 -10.37
CA THR A 382 -14.04 24.21 -9.87
C THR A 382 -15.06 23.25 -9.26
N ASP A 383 -16.19 23.79 -8.79
CA ASP A 383 -17.22 23.15 -7.95
C ASP A 383 -17.92 21.90 -8.54
N LYS A 384 -17.65 21.53 -9.80
CA LYS A 384 -18.27 20.38 -10.47
C LYS A 384 -17.23 19.49 -11.12
N VAL A 385 -17.09 18.29 -10.56
CA VAL A 385 -16.24 17.22 -11.07
C VAL A 385 -17.00 16.41 -12.13
N PRO A 386 -16.56 16.36 -13.40
CA PRO A 386 -17.26 15.67 -14.47
C PRO A 386 -16.83 14.19 -14.56
N PHE A 387 -17.34 13.37 -13.64
CA PHE A 387 -17.11 11.92 -13.65
C PHE A 387 -17.55 11.26 -14.97
N GLN A 388 -16.71 10.43 -15.55
CA GLN A 388 -17.04 9.58 -16.69
C GLN A 388 -17.44 8.18 -16.21
N THR A 389 -18.70 7.80 -16.36
CA THR A 389 -19.16 6.43 -16.05
C THR A 389 -18.63 5.44 -17.08
N LEU A 390 -18.01 4.35 -16.60
CA LEU A 390 -17.46 3.25 -17.40
C LEU A 390 -18.37 2.01 -17.37
N ILE A 391 -18.93 1.70 -16.20
CA ILE A 391 -19.88 0.59 -15.97
C ILE A 391 -21.07 1.14 -15.19
N THR A 392 -22.28 0.71 -15.51
CA THR A 392 -23.49 0.91 -14.70
C THR A 392 -24.03 -0.43 -14.22
N SER A 393 -24.47 -0.51 -12.96
CA SER A 393 -25.28 -1.62 -12.46
C SER A 393 -26.58 -1.09 -11.86
N ASP A 394 -27.70 -1.52 -12.45
CA ASP A 394 -29.06 -1.16 -12.04
C ASP A 394 -29.47 -1.79 -10.69
N SER A 395 -28.61 -2.64 -10.11
CA SER A 395 -28.75 -3.14 -8.74
C SER A 395 -27.38 -3.32 -8.07
N ARG A 396 -27.31 -2.96 -6.78
CA ARG A 396 -26.23 -3.14 -5.79
C ARG A 396 -24.85 -2.55 -6.11
N GLY A 397 -24.56 -2.17 -7.36
CA GLY A 397 -23.36 -1.44 -7.76
C GLY A 397 -22.04 -2.19 -7.51
N LEU A 398 -21.01 -1.45 -7.11
CA LEU A 398 -19.64 -1.90 -6.88
C LEU A 398 -19.23 -1.69 -5.42
N MET A 399 -18.57 -2.70 -4.84
CA MET A 399 -18.03 -2.64 -3.47
C MET A 399 -16.53 -2.98 -3.41
N SER A 400 -16.07 -3.96 -4.18
CA SER A 400 -14.64 -4.33 -4.30
C SER A 400 -13.88 -3.40 -5.26
N PRO A 401 -12.61 -3.04 -4.99
CA PRO A 401 -11.75 -2.39 -5.99
C PRO A 401 -11.34 -3.36 -7.12
N PRO A 402 -11.05 -2.85 -8.33
CA PRO A 402 -10.47 -3.62 -9.43
C PRO A 402 -9.02 -4.02 -9.16
N VAL A 403 -8.52 -4.95 -9.95
CA VAL A 403 -7.09 -5.09 -10.24
C VAL A 403 -6.76 -4.20 -11.43
N LEU A 404 -5.61 -3.51 -11.37
CA LEU A 404 -5.02 -2.78 -12.50
C LEU A 404 -3.80 -3.57 -13.02
N VAL A 405 -3.89 -4.05 -14.26
CA VAL A 405 -2.86 -4.91 -14.88
C VAL A 405 -3.05 -4.93 -16.41
N ASP A 406 -1.99 -4.75 -17.19
CA ASP A 406 -2.06 -4.81 -18.66
C ASP A 406 -2.30 -6.26 -19.13
N ILE A 407 -3.46 -6.53 -19.77
CA ILE A 407 -3.81 -7.85 -20.32
C ILE A 407 -3.93 -7.84 -21.86
N ASN A 408 -3.71 -6.70 -22.50
CA ASN A 408 -3.78 -6.56 -23.96
C ASN A 408 -2.44 -6.16 -24.62
N HIS A 409 -1.42 -5.89 -23.81
CA HIS A 409 -0.04 -5.51 -24.14
C HIS A 409 0.12 -4.18 -24.90
N ASP A 410 -0.72 -3.18 -24.62
CA ASP A 410 -0.56 -1.84 -25.20
C ASP A 410 0.20 -0.81 -24.32
N GLY A 411 0.65 -1.25 -23.13
CA GLY A 411 1.44 -0.46 -22.20
C GLY A 411 0.61 0.38 -21.23
N THR A 412 -0.68 0.10 -21.12
CA THR A 412 -1.61 0.71 -20.16
C THR A 412 -2.18 -0.38 -19.25
N GLU A 413 -2.32 -0.13 -17.95
CA GLU A 413 -2.92 -1.09 -17.03
C GLU A 413 -4.44 -1.21 -17.29
N ASP A 414 -4.93 -2.40 -17.62
CA ASP A 414 -6.35 -2.67 -17.82
C ASP A 414 -7.09 -2.87 -16.49
N ILE A 415 -8.41 -2.66 -16.52
CA ILE A 415 -9.26 -2.66 -15.33
C ILE A 415 -10.04 -3.97 -15.26
N VAL A 416 -9.63 -4.89 -14.38
CA VAL A 416 -10.33 -6.17 -14.17
C VAL A 416 -11.07 -6.13 -12.83
N ILE A 417 -12.39 -6.24 -12.86
CA ILE A 417 -13.25 -5.98 -11.69
C ILE A 417 -14.31 -7.06 -11.46
N SER A 418 -14.41 -7.52 -10.22
CA SER A 418 -15.55 -8.30 -9.72
C SER A 418 -16.67 -7.36 -9.29
N LEU A 419 -17.79 -7.39 -10.01
CA LEU A 419 -19.01 -6.66 -9.65
C LEU A 419 -19.83 -7.48 -8.64
N PHE A 420 -20.56 -6.78 -7.77
CA PHE A 420 -21.44 -7.42 -6.77
C PHE A 420 -22.68 -8.10 -7.40
N ASN A 421 -22.93 -7.84 -8.69
CA ASN A 421 -24.05 -8.34 -9.49
C ASN A 421 -23.73 -9.65 -10.26
N SER A 422 -22.96 -10.56 -9.64
CA SER A 422 -22.52 -11.84 -10.21
C SER A 422 -21.46 -11.80 -11.33
N THR A 423 -21.02 -10.63 -11.82
CA THR A 423 -20.22 -10.53 -13.06
C THR A 423 -18.80 -10.03 -12.84
N VAL A 424 -17.81 -10.68 -13.44
CA VAL A 424 -16.45 -10.16 -13.61
C VAL A 424 -16.35 -9.48 -14.98
N VAL A 425 -15.74 -8.31 -15.05
CA VAL A 425 -15.57 -7.53 -16.29
C VAL A 425 -14.11 -7.08 -16.42
N ALA A 426 -13.53 -7.26 -17.59
CA ALA A 426 -12.27 -6.63 -17.97
C ALA A 426 -12.53 -5.45 -18.93
N LEU A 427 -11.96 -4.29 -18.65
CA LEU A 427 -11.96 -3.12 -19.53
C LEU A 427 -10.54 -2.74 -19.95
N ASP A 428 -10.38 -2.43 -21.23
CA ASP A 428 -9.25 -1.68 -21.78
C ASP A 428 -9.02 -0.39 -20.97
N GLY A 429 -7.89 -0.26 -20.28
CA GLY A 429 -7.61 0.87 -19.39
C GLY A 429 -7.49 2.22 -20.11
N LYS A 430 -7.22 2.20 -21.41
CA LYS A 430 -6.92 3.36 -22.24
C LYS A 430 -8.13 3.87 -23.02
N THR A 431 -9.04 2.97 -23.40
CA THR A 431 -10.26 3.28 -24.18
C THR A 431 -11.57 2.89 -23.48
N TYR A 432 -11.48 2.27 -22.30
CA TYR A 432 -12.60 1.82 -21.43
C TYR A 432 -13.62 0.90 -22.10
N LYS A 433 -13.21 0.18 -23.15
CA LYS A 433 -14.04 -0.84 -23.80
C LYS A 433 -13.93 -2.15 -23.05
N THR A 434 -15.04 -2.88 -22.94
CA THR A 434 -15.01 -4.26 -22.45
C THR A 434 -14.16 -5.14 -23.37
N LEU A 435 -13.17 -5.80 -22.78
CA LEU A 435 -12.35 -6.83 -23.42
C LEU A 435 -13.07 -8.18 -23.34
N TRP A 436 -13.48 -8.58 -22.14
CA TRP A 436 -14.32 -9.74 -21.87
C TRP A 436 -15.18 -9.55 -20.60
N ASN A 437 -16.17 -10.41 -20.40
CA ASN A 437 -16.90 -10.55 -19.15
C ASN A 437 -17.33 -12.01 -18.89
N TYR A 438 -17.58 -12.34 -17.63
CA TYR A 438 -18.02 -13.66 -17.18
C TYR A 438 -18.98 -13.54 -15.99
N THR A 439 -20.01 -14.39 -15.90
CA THR A 439 -21.09 -14.25 -14.89
C THR A 439 -21.38 -15.55 -14.15
N PHE A 440 -21.21 -15.52 -12.82
CA PHE A 440 -21.46 -16.63 -11.89
C PHE A 440 -22.93 -16.60 -11.40
N THR A 441 -23.83 -17.36 -12.03
CA THR A 441 -25.29 -17.17 -11.86
C THR A 441 -25.81 -17.30 -10.42
N ASN A 442 -26.53 -16.27 -9.93
CA ASN A 442 -27.12 -16.18 -8.58
C ASN A 442 -26.08 -16.05 -7.44
N SER A 443 -24.98 -15.35 -7.71
CA SER A 443 -23.88 -15.18 -6.75
C SER A 443 -23.50 -13.71 -6.48
N GLN A 444 -22.76 -13.48 -5.40
CA GLN A 444 -22.24 -12.16 -5.01
C GLN A 444 -20.79 -12.28 -4.51
N THR A 445 -19.99 -11.22 -4.63
CA THR A 445 -18.65 -11.18 -4.01
C THR A 445 -18.25 -9.81 -3.51
N PHE A 446 -17.65 -9.78 -2.32
CA PHE A 446 -16.90 -8.68 -1.72
C PHE A 446 -15.38 -8.82 -1.96
N SER A 447 -14.95 -9.86 -2.68
CA SER A 447 -13.53 -10.11 -2.97
C SER A 447 -13.14 -9.47 -4.30
N SER A 448 -11.98 -8.81 -4.35
CA SER A 448 -11.34 -8.42 -5.62
C SER A 448 -10.77 -9.66 -6.33
N PRO A 449 -10.62 -9.61 -7.68
CA PRO A 449 -9.81 -10.61 -8.40
C PRO A 449 -8.37 -10.66 -7.86
N THR A 450 -7.70 -11.80 -8.01
CA THR A 450 -6.27 -11.97 -7.65
C THR A 450 -5.49 -12.30 -8.92
N PRO A 451 -4.55 -11.44 -9.39
CA PRO A 451 -3.81 -11.67 -10.63
C PRO A 451 -2.60 -12.60 -10.43
N GLY A 452 -2.29 -13.43 -11.43
CA GLY A 452 -1.08 -14.26 -11.49
C GLY A 452 -1.01 -15.10 -12.77
N PHE A 453 0.19 -15.43 -13.24
CA PHE A 453 0.39 -16.25 -14.45
C PHE A 453 0.14 -17.73 -14.15
N PHE A 454 -1.10 -18.20 -14.35
CA PHE A 454 -1.50 -19.56 -14.00
C PHE A 454 -1.32 -20.55 -15.16
N ASN A 455 -1.51 -20.12 -16.41
CA ASN A 455 -1.30 -20.94 -17.60
C ASN A 455 0.01 -20.59 -18.35
N ASP A 456 0.42 -21.44 -19.30
CA ASP A 456 1.66 -21.35 -20.11
C ASP A 456 1.80 -20.08 -21.01
N ASP A 457 1.05 -19.00 -20.77
CA ASP A 457 1.04 -17.78 -21.60
C ASP A 457 1.49 -16.49 -20.88
N ASP A 458 1.48 -15.38 -21.63
CA ASP A 458 2.05 -14.08 -21.28
C ASP A 458 1.07 -13.06 -20.66
N VAL A 459 -0.17 -13.46 -20.34
CA VAL A 459 -1.18 -12.59 -19.69
C VAL A 459 -1.57 -13.13 -18.31
N PRO A 460 -1.66 -12.28 -17.25
CA PRO A 460 -2.11 -12.72 -15.94
C PRO A 460 -3.55 -13.23 -15.92
N ASP A 461 -3.75 -14.40 -15.33
CA ASP A 461 -5.04 -14.99 -15.02
C ASP A 461 -5.57 -14.49 -13.67
N PHE A 462 -6.86 -14.74 -13.39
CA PHE A 462 -7.55 -14.16 -12.24
C PHE A 462 -8.24 -15.21 -11.36
N LEU A 463 -7.71 -15.51 -10.19
CA LEU A 463 -8.48 -16.20 -9.16
C LEU A 463 -9.61 -15.30 -8.67
N VAL A 464 -10.83 -15.84 -8.67
CA VAL A 464 -12.05 -15.18 -8.20
C VAL A 464 -12.86 -16.12 -7.32
N LYS A 465 -13.52 -15.56 -6.30
CA LYS A 465 -14.38 -16.31 -5.38
C LYS A 465 -15.74 -15.65 -5.24
N TYR A 466 -16.82 -16.40 -5.43
CA TYR A 466 -18.21 -15.93 -5.39
C TYR A 466 -19.04 -16.77 -4.42
N GLN A 467 -20.01 -16.16 -3.74
CA GLN A 467 -20.95 -16.83 -2.83
C GLN A 467 -22.29 -17.03 -3.51
N ASN A 468 -22.86 -18.23 -3.42
CA ASN A 468 -24.17 -18.54 -3.97
C ASN A 468 -25.25 -18.49 -2.89
N GLY A 469 -26.32 -17.73 -3.14
CA GLY A 469 -27.39 -17.48 -2.17
C GLY A 469 -28.47 -16.53 -2.71
N PRO A 470 -29.62 -16.38 -2.00
CA PRO A 470 -30.73 -15.54 -2.46
C PRO A 470 -30.43 -14.03 -2.42
N ASP A 471 -29.82 -13.55 -1.33
CA ASP A 471 -29.35 -12.16 -1.16
C ASP A 471 -28.46 -12.07 0.10
N PHE A 472 -27.72 -10.98 0.24
CA PHE A 472 -26.99 -10.63 1.46
C PHE A 472 -27.93 -10.58 2.68
N PRO A 473 -27.56 -11.15 3.85
CA PRO A 473 -26.30 -11.82 4.19
C PRO A 473 -26.35 -13.37 4.06
N VAL A 474 -27.32 -13.93 3.33
CA VAL A 474 -27.61 -15.38 3.35
C VAL A 474 -26.91 -16.09 2.18
N TYR A 475 -25.84 -16.82 2.50
CA TYR A 475 -25.04 -17.57 1.52
C TYR A 475 -24.97 -19.06 1.90
N PHE A 476 -25.24 -19.94 0.93
CA PHE A 476 -25.34 -21.39 1.15
C PHE A 476 -23.98 -22.10 1.04
N TYR A 477 -23.13 -21.60 0.15
CA TYR A 477 -21.77 -22.04 -0.13
C TYR A 477 -21.02 -20.91 -0.87
N SER A 478 -19.70 -21.03 -1.00
CA SER A 478 -18.94 -20.28 -2.01
C SER A 478 -18.25 -21.21 -3.01
N GLU A 479 -17.91 -20.64 -4.16
CA GLU A 479 -17.16 -21.29 -5.24
C GLU A 479 -15.96 -20.41 -5.62
N MET A 480 -14.81 -21.04 -5.81
CA MET A 480 -13.59 -20.44 -6.36
C MET A 480 -13.31 -21.02 -7.74
N ASN A 481 -13.02 -20.16 -8.71
CA ASN A 481 -12.43 -20.57 -9.99
C ASN A 481 -11.35 -19.56 -10.41
N ILE A 482 -10.57 -19.89 -11.44
CA ILE A 482 -9.55 -19.05 -12.04
C ILE A 482 -10.01 -18.73 -13.45
N LEU A 483 -10.10 -17.46 -13.80
CA LEU A 483 -10.49 -17.00 -15.13
C LEU A 483 -9.25 -16.69 -15.96
N ASP A 484 -9.23 -17.26 -17.18
CA ASP A 484 -8.28 -17.00 -18.25
C ASP A 484 -8.19 -15.49 -18.54
N GLY A 485 -6.99 -14.92 -18.45
CA GLY A 485 -6.78 -13.49 -18.55
C GLY A 485 -7.11 -12.88 -19.92
N LYS A 486 -7.10 -13.68 -20.99
CA LYS A 486 -7.36 -13.24 -22.37
C LYS A 486 -8.83 -13.34 -22.78
N THR A 487 -9.60 -14.25 -22.19
CA THR A 487 -10.93 -14.64 -22.64
C THR A 487 -12.01 -14.62 -21.54
N GLY A 488 -11.61 -14.48 -20.27
CA GLY A 488 -12.49 -14.53 -19.11
C GLY A 488 -13.12 -15.89 -18.86
N GLN A 489 -12.67 -16.97 -19.51
CA GLN A 489 -13.25 -18.31 -19.34
C GLN A 489 -12.61 -19.05 -18.15
N PRO A 490 -13.34 -19.95 -17.46
CA PRO A 490 -12.77 -20.74 -16.38
C PRO A 490 -11.65 -21.67 -16.86
N LEU A 491 -10.51 -21.67 -16.17
CA LEU A 491 -9.39 -22.59 -16.36
C LEU A 491 -9.53 -23.88 -15.53
N LEU A 492 -10.32 -23.88 -14.44
CA LEU A 492 -10.62 -25.09 -13.68
C LEU A 492 -11.92 -25.74 -14.19
N ASP A 493 -11.81 -26.97 -14.70
CA ASP A 493 -12.95 -27.82 -15.13
C ASP A 493 -14.08 -27.86 -14.10
N HIS A 494 -13.72 -27.87 -12.81
CA HIS A 494 -14.63 -27.87 -11.67
C HIS A 494 -14.17 -26.80 -10.66
N PRO A 495 -15.05 -25.88 -10.22
CA PRO A 495 -14.70 -24.90 -9.20
C PRO A 495 -14.52 -25.57 -7.83
N VAL A 496 -13.69 -24.98 -6.98
CA VAL A 496 -13.52 -25.44 -5.59
C VAL A 496 -14.65 -24.85 -4.75
N VAL A 497 -15.48 -25.73 -4.15
CA VAL A 497 -16.68 -25.35 -3.40
C VAL A 497 -16.51 -25.58 -1.91
N ASP A 498 -16.92 -24.61 -1.09
CA ASP A 498 -16.84 -24.68 0.38
C ASP A 498 -18.19 -24.37 1.07
N SER A 499 -18.47 -25.10 2.15
CA SER A 499 -19.82 -25.19 2.74
C SER A 499 -20.24 -24.03 3.65
N VAL A 500 -19.34 -23.07 3.84
CA VAL A 500 -19.62 -21.74 4.40
C VAL A 500 -19.29 -20.71 3.33
N GLY A 501 -20.23 -19.81 3.03
CA GLY A 501 -19.96 -18.64 2.18
C GLY A 501 -18.87 -17.79 2.85
N SER A 502 -17.66 -17.82 2.29
CA SER A 502 -16.49 -17.13 2.85
C SER A 502 -15.90 -16.14 1.86
N GLN A 503 -15.48 -14.98 2.37
CA GLN A 503 -15.14 -13.81 1.58
C GLN A 503 -13.74 -13.34 1.90
N MET A 504 -12.81 -13.92 1.15
CA MET A 504 -11.38 -13.75 1.30
C MET A 504 -10.80 -13.73 -0.11
N GLY A 505 -10.15 -12.62 -0.47
CA GLY A 505 -9.34 -12.55 -1.69
C GLY A 505 -8.17 -13.54 -1.61
N GLY A 506 -7.59 -13.85 -2.77
CA GLY A 506 -6.36 -14.61 -2.84
C GLY A 506 -5.11 -13.74 -2.64
N LEU A 507 -3.97 -14.39 -2.69
CA LEU A 507 -2.66 -13.78 -2.93
C LEU A 507 -1.95 -14.60 -4.02
N SER A 508 -1.12 -13.98 -4.84
CA SER A 508 -0.23 -14.69 -5.77
C SER A 508 1.20 -14.74 -5.24
N ILE A 509 1.86 -15.88 -5.41
CA ILE A 509 3.30 -16.07 -5.25
C ILE A 509 3.85 -16.30 -6.65
N SER A 510 4.64 -15.36 -7.16
CA SER A 510 5.35 -15.56 -8.42
C SER A 510 6.66 -16.32 -8.21
N VAL A 511 6.98 -17.21 -9.15
CA VAL A 511 8.16 -18.08 -9.14
C VAL A 511 8.73 -18.20 -10.55
N GLU A 512 9.89 -18.83 -10.72
CA GLU A 512 10.56 -18.90 -12.03
C GLU A 512 9.80 -19.77 -13.05
N GLY A 513 9.64 -19.25 -14.27
CA GLY A 513 9.03 -19.93 -15.43
C GLY A 513 7.61 -19.45 -15.77
N PRO A 514 7.17 -19.56 -17.05
CA PRO A 514 5.81 -19.20 -17.44
C PRO A 514 4.78 -20.12 -16.78
N GLY A 515 3.58 -19.61 -16.48
CA GLY A 515 2.49 -20.40 -15.89
C GLY A 515 2.78 -21.01 -14.52
N ASN A 516 3.87 -20.65 -13.85
CA ASN A 516 4.28 -21.26 -12.58
C ASN A 516 3.79 -20.51 -11.34
N ASP A 517 3.13 -19.36 -11.47
CA ASP A 517 2.62 -18.61 -10.32
C ASP A 517 1.62 -19.45 -9.52
N TRP A 518 1.65 -19.29 -8.20
CA TRP A 518 0.75 -19.98 -7.28
C TRP A 518 -0.26 -19.02 -6.67
N PHE A 519 -1.54 -19.36 -6.74
CA PHE A 519 -2.57 -18.67 -5.98
C PHE A 519 -2.74 -19.30 -4.60
N LEU A 520 -2.49 -18.50 -3.55
CA LEU A 520 -2.98 -18.76 -2.21
C LEU A 520 -4.45 -18.35 -2.11
N TYR A 521 -5.31 -19.21 -1.58
CA TYR A 521 -6.71 -18.88 -1.31
C TYR A 521 -7.24 -19.65 -0.10
N TRP A 522 -8.34 -19.16 0.47
CA TRP A 522 -8.97 -19.75 1.65
C TRP A 522 -10.24 -20.52 1.30
N THR A 523 -10.46 -21.63 2.00
CA THR A 523 -11.76 -22.32 2.05
C THR A 523 -12.21 -22.53 3.49
N VAL A 524 -13.52 -22.41 3.73
CA VAL A 524 -14.14 -22.54 5.04
C VAL A 524 -15.26 -23.57 4.95
N ASN A 525 -15.06 -24.70 5.63
CA ASN A 525 -15.98 -25.83 5.60
C ASN A 525 -16.46 -26.21 7.00
N CYS A 526 -17.66 -26.75 7.06
CA CYS A 526 -18.16 -27.43 8.26
C CYS A 526 -17.64 -28.87 8.28
N ALA A 527 -17.02 -29.30 9.38
CA ALA A 527 -16.31 -30.58 9.46
C ALA A 527 -17.22 -31.79 9.19
N GLY A 528 -16.83 -32.64 8.24
CA GLY A 528 -17.61 -33.78 7.75
C GLY A 528 -18.76 -33.41 6.79
N HIS A 529 -18.84 -32.13 6.41
CA HIS A 529 -19.84 -31.54 5.52
C HIS A 529 -19.17 -30.60 4.51
N GLU A 530 -17.97 -30.95 4.05
CA GLU A 530 -17.19 -30.21 3.07
C GLU A 530 -17.97 -30.06 1.74
N GLY A 531 -17.96 -28.86 1.16
CA GLY A 531 -18.67 -28.57 -0.11
C GLY A 531 -20.20 -28.69 -0.08
N SER A 532 -20.83 -28.87 1.09
CA SER A 532 -22.29 -28.96 1.28
C SER A 532 -23.06 -27.70 0.85
N GLN A 533 -23.54 -27.69 -0.39
CA GLN A 533 -24.35 -26.63 -1.02
C GLN A 533 -25.82 -26.53 -0.50
N THR A 534 -26.14 -27.16 0.64
CA THR A 534 -27.53 -27.33 1.11
C THR A 534 -28.19 -25.99 1.50
N PRO A 535 -29.29 -25.56 0.86
CA PRO A 535 -29.97 -24.31 1.20
C PRO A 535 -30.49 -24.28 2.65
N PHE A 536 -30.42 -23.11 3.27
CA PHE A 536 -30.95 -22.87 4.62
C PHE A 536 -31.63 -21.50 4.71
N SER A 537 -32.24 -21.20 5.85
CA SER A 537 -32.74 -19.86 6.17
C SER A 537 -32.69 -19.60 7.67
N PHE A 538 -32.51 -18.34 8.05
CA PHE A 538 -32.56 -17.90 9.44
C PHE A 538 -34.01 -17.79 9.94
N ALA A 539 -34.18 -17.71 11.26
CA ALA A 539 -35.48 -17.55 11.88
C ALA A 539 -36.14 -16.21 11.46
N LYS A 540 -37.46 -16.22 11.29
CA LYS A 540 -38.20 -15.00 10.94
C LYS A 540 -38.08 -13.98 12.07
N GLY A 541 -37.48 -12.83 11.78
CA GLY A 541 -37.25 -11.76 12.74
C GLY A 541 -35.81 -11.65 13.26
N SER A 542 -34.91 -12.57 12.91
CA SER A 542 -33.47 -12.38 13.13
C SER A 542 -32.98 -11.12 12.41
N ASP A 543 -32.33 -10.20 13.11
CA ASP A 543 -31.73 -9.01 12.50
C ASP A 543 -30.46 -9.36 11.68
N ILE A 544 -29.94 -8.38 10.95
CA ILE A 544 -28.83 -8.59 10.01
C ILE A 544 -27.49 -8.88 10.69
N VAL A 545 -27.29 -8.46 11.94
CA VAL A 545 -26.07 -8.70 12.74
C VAL A 545 -26.12 -10.11 13.33
N ALA A 546 -27.26 -10.51 13.86
CA ALA A 546 -27.49 -11.89 14.32
C ALA A 546 -27.37 -12.92 13.17
N GLN A 547 -27.69 -12.53 11.94
CA GLN A 547 -27.49 -13.36 10.75
C GLN A 547 -26.02 -13.41 10.29
N SER A 548 -25.30 -12.28 10.27
CA SER A 548 -23.90 -12.24 9.80
C SER A 548 -22.90 -12.81 10.80
N GLN A 549 -23.20 -12.81 12.09
CA GLN A 549 -22.37 -13.38 13.16
C GLN A 549 -22.75 -14.83 13.54
N ALA A 550 -23.59 -15.49 12.75
CA ALA A 550 -24.09 -16.82 13.06
C ALA A 550 -23.04 -17.93 12.83
N ASP A 551 -22.88 -18.83 13.80
CA ASP A 551 -22.11 -20.07 13.63
C ASP A 551 -22.89 -21.07 12.75
N VAL A 552 -22.71 -20.91 11.43
CA VAL A 552 -23.39 -21.69 10.39
C VAL A 552 -23.16 -23.20 10.54
N CYS A 553 -21.97 -23.62 10.99
CA CYS A 553 -21.59 -25.04 11.10
C CYS A 553 -22.16 -25.73 12.33
N ARG A 554 -22.22 -25.01 13.46
CA ARG A 554 -22.91 -25.49 14.66
C ARG A 554 -24.42 -25.50 14.48
N LEU A 555 -24.99 -24.48 13.84
CA LEU A 555 -26.45 -24.35 13.64
C LEU A 555 -27.01 -25.34 12.62
N ARG A 556 -26.32 -25.62 11.50
CA ARG A 556 -26.79 -26.56 10.46
C ARG A 556 -26.47 -28.02 10.77
N PHE A 557 -25.30 -28.28 11.34
CA PHE A 557 -24.73 -29.65 11.40
C PHE A 557 -24.25 -30.07 12.79
N ASN A 558 -24.29 -29.20 13.81
CA ASN A 558 -23.67 -29.41 15.12
C ASN A 558 -22.18 -29.82 14.99
N SER A 559 -21.46 -29.13 14.09
CA SER A 559 -20.06 -29.37 13.72
C SER A 559 -19.22 -28.11 13.92
N SER A 560 -17.90 -28.26 14.01
CA SER A 560 -16.96 -27.13 13.98
C SER A 560 -16.78 -26.57 12.57
N MET A 561 -16.52 -25.28 12.49
CA MET A 561 -15.99 -24.63 11.29
C MET A 561 -14.48 -24.90 11.20
N VAL A 562 -13.99 -25.27 10.02
CA VAL A 562 -12.58 -25.48 9.70
C VAL A 562 -12.20 -24.54 8.57
N ALA A 563 -11.31 -23.58 8.85
CA ALA A 563 -10.72 -22.74 7.82
C ALA A 563 -9.39 -23.36 7.36
N THR A 564 -9.16 -23.33 6.06
CA THR A 564 -7.97 -23.91 5.42
C THR A 564 -7.45 -22.97 4.35
N GLN A 565 -6.13 -22.89 4.22
CA GLN A 565 -5.49 -22.17 3.13
C GLN A 565 -4.84 -23.18 2.20
N PHE A 566 -5.12 -23.07 0.91
CA PHE A 566 -4.51 -23.86 -0.15
C PHE A 566 -3.68 -22.96 -1.06
N ALA A 567 -2.64 -23.55 -1.67
CA ALA A 567 -1.93 -23.00 -2.80
C ALA A 567 -2.28 -23.84 -4.04
N ILE A 568 -2.65 -23.21 -5.16
CA ILE A 568 -2.92 -23.89 -6.43
C ILE A 568 -2.12 -23.26 -7.59
N ASN A 569 -1.68 -24.10 -8.52
CA ASN A 569 -0.99 -23.78 -9.78
C ASN A 569 -1.45 -24.80 -10.85
N GLN A 570 -1.34 -24.52 -12.16
CA GLN A 570 -1.78 -25.42 -13.23
C GLN A 570 -1.19 -26.85 -13.15
N HIS A 571 -0.05 -27.02 -12.49
CA HIS A 571 0.62 -28.32 -12.35
C HIS A 571 0.17 -29.12 -11.11
N VAL A 572 -0.85 -28.66 -10.36
CA VAL A 572 -1.36 -29.32 -9.15
C VAL A 572 -2.90 -29.33 -9.13
N ASP A 573 -3.47 -30.53 -9.10
CA ASP A 573 -4.93 -30.75 -9.08
C ASP A 573 -5.63 -30.01 -7.94
N ALA A 574 -6.79 -29.41 -8.22
CA ALA A 574 -7.63 -28.72 -7.23
C ALA A 574 -8.06 -29.67 -6.09
N PRO A 575 -8.07 -29.23 -4.80
CA PRO A 575 -7.87 -27.85 -4.32
C PRO A 575 -6.41 -27.41 -4.19
N GLY A 576 -5.43 -28.21 -4.62
CA GLY A 576 -4.01 -27.85 -4.53
C GLY A 576 -3.34 -28.26 -3.22
N PHE A 577 -2.19 -27.66 -2.95
CA PHE A 577 -1.32 -27.95 -1.82
C PHE A 577 -1.82 -27.25 -0.54
N LEU A 578 -2.00 -27.99 0.55
CA LEU A 578 -2.46 -27.43 1.83
C LEU A 578 -1.34 -26.63 2.54
N ILE A 579 -1.56 -25.34 2.72
CA ILE A 579 -0.68 -24.41 3.44
C ILE A 579 -1.06 -24.29 4.93
N TYR A 580 -2.35 -24.12 5.23
CA TYR A 580 -2.86 -23.90 6.59
C TYR A 580 -4.16 -24.65 6.85
N SER A 581 -4.42 -25.01 8.12
CA SER A 581 -5.60 -25.78 8.54
C SER A 581 -5.84 -25.56 10.04
N THR A 582 -6.97 -24.95 10.43
CA THR A 582 -7.28 -24.61 11.84
C THR A 582 -7.36 -25.84 12.75
N ASP A 583 -7.90 -26.96 12.25
CA ASP A 583 -7.94 -28.26 12.92
C ASP A 583 -6.55 -28.80 13.32
N LYS A 584 -5.49 -28.40 12.59
CA LYS A 584 -4.10 -28.80 12.86
C LYS A 584 -3.38 -27.85 13.82
N GLN A 585 -4.01 -26.74 14.19
CA GLN A 585 -3.48 -25.71 15.09
C GLN A 585 -4.30 -25.55 16.38
N GLU A 586 -5.13 -26.55 16.72
CA GLU A 586 -6.08 -26.51 17.85
C GLU A 586 -5.46 -26.00 19.17
N SER A 587 -4.25 -26.47 19.48
CA SER A 587 -3.49 -26.10 20.69
C SER A 587 -2.98 -24.64 20.72
N ILE A 588 -2.92 -23.96 19.57
CA ILE A 588 -2.52 -22.57 19.42
C ILE A 588 -3.77 -21.67 19.33
N GLU A 589 -4.77 -22.04 18.53
CA GLU A 589 -5.94 -21.21 18.25
C GLU A 589 -6.97 -21.22 19.38
N TYR A 590 -7.48 -22.39 19.77
CA TYR A 590 -8.63 -22.47 20.70
C TYR A 590 -8.19 -22.48 22.18
N ASN A 591 -7.07 -23.15 22.48
CA ASN A 591 -6.55 -23.30 23.84
C ASN A 591 -5.84 -22.05 24.40
N ASN A 592 -5.85 -20.92 23.69
CA ASN A 592 -5.36 -19.63 24.18
C ASN A 592 -6.46 -18.77 24.84
N SER A 593 -7.73 -19.16 24.68
CA SER A 593 -8.88 -18.31 24.99
C SER A 593 -9.10 -18.15 26.50
N LYS A 594 -9.28 -16.90 26.93
CA LYS A 594 -9.70 -16.55 28.28
C LYS A 594 -11.09 -15.96 28.25
N GLU A 595 -11.96 -16.36 29.16
CA GLU A 595 -13.28 -15.74 29.32
C GLU A 595 -13.11 -14.29 29.82
N SER A 596 -13.23 -13.30 28.91
CA SER A 596 -13.13 -11.87 29.26
C SER A 596 -14.07 -11.46 30.41
N LEU A 597 -15.25 -12.11 30.50
CA LEU A 597 -16.21 -11.93 31.58
C LEU A 597 -15.70 -12.45 32.94
N HIS A 598 -14.83 -13.46 32.96
CA HIS A 598 -14.14 -13.92 34.16
C HIS A 598 -13.08 -12.91 34.62
N GLU A 599 -12.27 -12.37 33.71
CA GLU A 599 -11.28 -11.33 34.03
C GLU A 599 -11.98 -10.05 34.55
N ALA A 600 -13.10 -9.64 33.93
CA ALA A 600 -13.92 -8.53 34.40
C ALA A 600 -14.48 -8.76 35.82
N ARG A 601 -15.00 -9.96 36.12
CA ARG A 601 -15.45 -10.33 37.48
C ARG A 601 -14.31 -10.26 38.50
N GLN A 602 -13.11 -10.72 38.17
CA GLN A 602 -11.94 -10.62 39.06
C GLN A 602 -11.52 -9.16 39.30
N TYR A 603 -11.56 -8.31 38.27
CA TYR A 603 -11.26 -6.90 38.40
C TYR A 603 -12.27 -6.19 39.32
N LEU A 604 -13.57 -6.41 39.12
CA LEU A 604 -14.62 -5.85 39.97
C LEU A 604 -14.54 -6.34 41.43
N ALA A 605 -14.21 -7.62 41.65
CA ALA A 605 -14.04 -8.18 42.98
C ALA A 605 -12.81 -7.62 43.73
N SER A 606 -11.80 -7.13 43.01
CA SER A 606 -10.62 -6.47 43.59
C SER A 606 -10.75 -4.95 43.71
N HIS A 607 -11.70 -4.33 42.98
CA HIS A 607 -11.92 -2.89 42.95
C HIS A 607 -13.39 -2.52 43.29
N PRO A 608 -13.85 -2.72 44.55
CA PRO A 608 -15.23 -2.43 44.95
C PRO A 608 -15.63 -0.96 44.76
N ASP A 609 -14.69 -0.03 44.82
CA ASP A 609 -14.92 1.40 44.57
C ASP A 609 -15.24 1.69 43.09
N PHE A 610 -14.72 0.88 42.17
CA PHE A 610 -15.05 0.96 40.74
C PHE A 610 -16.51 0.50 40.52
N TRP A 611 -16.94 -0.56 41.21
CA TRP A 611 -18.35 -0.98 41.20
C TRP A 611 -19.28 0.09 41.80
N SER A 612 -18.89 0.77 42.89
CA SER A 612 -19.70 1.85 43.46
C SER A 612 -19.80 3.09 42.55
N THR A 613 -18.81 3.29 41.66
CA THR A 613 -18.76 4.41 40.70
C THR A 613 -19.50 4.12 39.40
N TYR A 614 -19.37 2.91 38.85
CA TYR A 614 -19.90 2.57 37.51
C TYR A 614 -21.04 1.54 37.50
N GLY A 615 -21.22 0.73 38.55
CA GLY A 615 -22.26 -0.31 38.62
C GLY A 615 -23.70 0.23 38.53
N ALA A 616 -23.91 1.50 38.86
CA ALA A 616 -25.18 2.20 38.67
C ALA A 616 -25.56 2.42 37.18
N GLN A 617 -24.67 2.16 36.23
CA GLN A 617 -24.95 2.24 34.79
C GLN A 617 -25.51 0.93 34.20
N GLU A 618 -25.38 -0.23 34.88
CA GLU A 618 -25.94 -1.51 34.38
C GLU A 618 -27.47 -1.46 34.21
N ASP A 619 -28.18 -0.85 35.16
CA ASP A 619 -29.65 -0.74 35.10
C ASP A 619 -30.14 0.19 33.98
N GLY A 620 -29.26 1.04 33.43
CA GLY A 620 -29.52 1.76 32.18
C GLY A 620 -29.47 0.84 30.96
N PHE A 621 -28.46 -0.04 30.89
CA PHE A 621 -28.27 -0.96 29.76
C PHE A 621 -29.39 -2.00 29.63
N LYS A 622 -29.99 -2.45 30.74
CA LYS A 622 -31.17 -3.33 30.73
C LYS A 622 -32.40 -2.74 30.01
N SER A 623 -32.39 -1.44 29.68
CA SER A 623 -33.42 -0.77 28.89
C SER A 623 -33.12 -0.65 27.39
N SER A 624 -31.88 -0.97 26.95
CA SER A 624 -31.41 -0.83 25.56
C SER A 624 -30.84 -2.12 24.95
N SER A 625 -30.38 -3.09 25.76
CA SER A 625 -29.93 -4.41 25.30
C SER A 625 -31.00 -5.48 25.56
N GLY A 626 -32.14 -5.36 24.88
CA GLY A 626 -33.10 -6.47 24.76
C GLY A 626 -32.57 -7.55 23.80
N ASP A 627 -32.83 -8.80 24.14
CA ASP A 627 -32.69 -9.98 23.27
C ASP A 627 -31.26 -10.36 22.77
N ALA A 628 -30.28 -10.31 23.67
CA ALA A 628 -29.14 -11.23 23.65
C ALA A 628 -28.73 -11.63 25.08
N PHE A 629 -28.16 -12.83 25.23
CA PHE A 629 -27.70 -13.43 26.51
C PHE A 629 -28.77 -13.66 27.60
N GLN A 630 -29.52 -14.76 27.46
CA GLN A 630 -29.86 -15.61 28.61
C GLN A 630 -29.27 -17.01 28.41
N SER A 631 -28.33 -17.38 29.28
CA SER A 631 -27.74 -18.71 29.37
C SER A 631 -28.39 -19.47 30.54
N GLU A 632 -29.39 -20.33 30.25
CA GLU A 632 -30.02 -21.17 31.27
C GLU A 632 -29.16 -22.39 31.66
N ASP A 633 -28.05 -22.14 32.36
CA ASP A 633 -27.28 -23.18 33.03
C ASP A 633 -28.03 -23.67 34.30
N THR A 634 -28.97 -24.59 34.13
CA THR A 634 -29.74 -25.20 35.24
C THR A 634 -29.82 -26.73 35.14
N ASN A 635 -28.67 -27.41 35.25
CA ASN A 635 -28.62 -28.85 35.47
C ASN A 635 -28.02 -29.19 36.85
N GLN A 636 -28.89 -29.39 37.85
CA GLN A 636 -28.55 -30.11 39.09
C GLN A 636 -29.28 -31.47 39.14
N PRO A 637 -28.58 -32.60 39.33
CA PRO A 637 -29.21 -33.91 39.46
C PRO A 637 -29.77 -34.11 40.88
N GLY A 638 -31.05 -34.48 41.02
CA GLY A 638 -31.73 -34.41 42.32
C GLY A 638 -33.00 -35.25 42.53
N ARG A 639 -32.88 -36.59 42.41
CA ARG A 639 -33.89 -37.65 42.66
C ARG A 639 -34.91 -37.94 41.55
#